data_AF-A0A835L4X8-F1
#
_entry.id   AF-A0A835L4X8-F1
#
_cell.length_a   1.000
_cell.length_b   1.000
_cell.length_c   1.000
_cell.angle_alpha   90.00
_cell.angle_beta   90.00
_cell.angle_gamma   90.00
#
_symmetry.space_group_name_H-M   'P 1'
#
loop_
_entity.id
_entity.type
_entity.pdbx_description
1 polymer ?
#
loop_
_entity_poly.entity_id
_entity_poly.type
_entity_poly.pdbx_seq_one_letter_code
_entity_poly.pdbx_strand_id
1 'polypeptide(L)'
;MSQAVEAEHASLSWNILGDSFPKHYESSKEIVAQPKEESMSKIKLKLQDIQDAHNRIKNDVVFTPVIEAKHIGRNFCNVFLKCENLQNTGSFKARGACNVLSSMSPSDKSKGCTVSGGRNYLSAMTFYGFRQSVPINVIVPKDCPLADKHRYKENFAIVKVHGSDLNDASLHALTYCDEIGSSYIHGSDRLDLIAGYGTLGLELLTQMDKMDAILCPVGSGGLVASLVLAVKSLKPNCLIYGVECSAAPTMTKALQEKKPVMIQQHPTIADSLCSVIASNNAFNIVRGYLDRMITVDEVWISRAMINILEREKMVVEGAAACPVAAVMAGKVPELRGKNVVCILSGGNINSSRMSRVIDRGMAAEGRLVKFSVALPDVPGAMAKLLAKVTDNGADVKSFVPERAWMRRDIFTVSVNMLIETSDVHHAKDLEKKLVKDYPHSHFIMNNFSGSEEQPHVLTFNEIKRAAERIEGGIIHTPLCEAKLSKYMDYNIYLKCENLQYTGSCAERGIRNALLTYGKDIGERGVIVPSLGNMALGSAYHGGTLGIPVTVVMPEKTAPAHAQRCSELGADVVLCGENLDDAICYAKKVHQDGHQIILDADDPHVMAGLGTVGLEIITQLPEADAVIVPVGGGGLLASVLVACKKLKCSCLVYGAECSKVPKMMKALQSGRPVSVPVVPNLADGLNTSSVGSNAFATIKNRLDRMLVVDELYIARALISMLERERLVADGAGVCAVAAVMQGLVPELRGKRAVCIVSGGNIDSGRLARTIQRGLGSSGRLMRFAVPIPDHRRGLEQLAKTISDENAVLKSLVTEQMWVHSDVGTTWANVVVETANEEHACSFKDRLRDLYPTARFAAMDSVDKHKISVR
;
A
#
# COMPACT_ATOMS: atom_id res chain seq x y z
N MET A 1 -36.21 -57.96 2.37
CA MET A 1 -34.75 -57.93 2.65
C MET A 1 -34.07 -57.23 1.48
N SER A 2 -33.13 -56.33 1.76
CA SER A 2 -32.44 -55.41 0.81
C SER A 2 -33.26 -54.22 0.25
N GLN A 3 -32.54 -53.10 0.03
CA GLN A 3 -32.97 -51.78 -0.46
C GLN A 3 -33.92 -50.98 0.47
N ALA A 4 -33.66 -49.72 0.81
CA ALA A 4 -32.46 -48.89 0.63
C ALA A 4 -32.33 -47.88 1.79
N VAL A 5 -31.10 -47.51 2.15
CA VAL A 5 -30.80 -46.34 3.00
C VAL A 5 -29.80 -45.51 2.23
N GLU A 6 -30.27 -44.43 1.60
CA GLU A 6 -29.40 -43.43 1.00
C GLU A 6 -28.67 -42.67 2.11
N ALA A 7 -27.35 -42.49 1.96
CA ALA A 7 -26.58 -41.67 2.87
C ALA A 7 -26.86 -40.20 2.58
N GLU A 8 -27.43 -39.46 3.53
CA GLU A 8 -27.71 -38.04 3.37
C GLU A 8 -26.43 -37.24 3.14
N HIS A 9 -26.30 -36.64 1.95
CA HIS A 9 -25.14 -35.83 1.60
C HIS A 9 -25.08 -34.54 2.42
N ALA A 10 -23.95 -34.32 3.11
CA ALA A 10 -23.61 -33.03 3.69
C ALA A 10 -23.57 -31.95 2.59
N SER A 11 -24.33 -30.88 2.76
CA SER A 11 -24.35 -29.79 1.78
C SER A 11 -23.21 -28.81 2.02
N LEU A 12 -22.22 -28.81 1.13
CA LEU A 12 -21.25 -27.72 1.01
C LEU A 12 -21.88 -26.57 0.21
N SER A 13 -21.85 -25.34 0.74
CA SER A 13 -22.13 -24.14 -0.06
C SER A 13 -20.85 -23.33 -0.23
N TRP A 14 -20.29 -23.40 -1.44
CA TRP A 14 -19.04 -22.74 -1.80
C TRP A 14 -19.35 -21.44 -2.55
N ASN A 15 -18.91 -20.30 -2.02
CA ASN A 15 -19.08 -18.99 -2.66
C ASN A 15 -17.72 -18.29 -2.77
N ILE A 16 -17.14 -18.31 -3.96
CA ILE A 16 -16.04 -17.38 -4.29
C ILE A 16 -16.66 -15.97 -4.23
N LEU A 17 -16.11 -15.07 -3.42
CA LEU A 17 -16.76 -13.81 -3.03
C LEU A 17 -16.98 -12.79 -4.18
N GLY A 18 -16.59 -13.14 -5.41
CA GLY A 18 -16.84 -12.37 -6.63
C GLY A 18 -18.32 -12.11 -6.96
N ASP A 19 -19.26 -12.90 -6.44
CA ASP A 19 -20.70 -12.69 -6.67
C ASP A 19 -21.31 -11.58 -5.78
N SER A 20 -20.53 -10.97 -4.89
CA SER A 20 -20.98 -9.86 -4.02
C SER A 20 -20.80 -8.46 -4.64
N PHE A 21 -20.28 -8.37 -5.86
CA PHE A 21 -20.21 -7.11 -6.62
C PHE A 21 -21.58 -6.76 -7.22
N PRO A 22 -21.92 -5.45 -7.36
CA PRO A 22 -23.12 -5.06 -8.09
C PRO A 22 -23.09 -5.65 -9.51
N LYS A 23 -24.19 -6.31 -9.92
CA LYS A 23 -24.36 -6.74 -11.32
C LYS A 23 -24.22 -5.51 -12.22
N HIS A 24 -23.60 -5.70 -13.40
CA HIS A 24 -23.27 -4.62 -14.34
C HIS A 24 -24.37 -3.55 -14.41
N TYR A 25 -24.02 -2.32 -14.04
CA TYR A 25 -24.77 -1.15 -14.48
C TYR A 25 -24.82 -1.16 -16.00
N GLU A 26 -25.95 -0.77 -16.61
CA GLU A 26 -26.10 -0.81 -18.07
C GLU A 26 -24.89 -0.17 -18.74
N SER A 27 -24.14 -0.97 -19.52
CA SER A 27 -22.90 -0.51 -20.12
C SER A 27 -23.23 0.61 -21.11
N SER A 28 -23.03 1.85 -20.69
CA SER A 28 -23.17 3.01 -21.56
C SER A 28 -22.26 2.78 -22.77
N LYS A 29 -22.88 2.68 -23.96
CA LYS A 29 -22.17 2.30 -25.20
C LYS A 29 -20.92 3.16 -25.36
N GLU A 30 -19.77 2.49 -25.42
CA GLU A 30 -18.46 3.14 -25.51
C GLU A 30 -18.42 4.04 -26.75
N ILE A 31 -17.92 5.27 -26.57
CA ILE A 31 -17.98 6.29 -27.60
C ILE A 31 -16.61 6.40 -28.27
N VAL A 32 -16.54 5.97 -29.53
CA VAL A 32 -15.49 6.40 -30.45
C VAL A 32 -15.83 7.81 -30.92
N ALA A 33 -14.95 8.78 -30.69
CA ALA A 33 -15.18 10.15 -31.13
C ALA A 33 -15.12 10.24 -32.67
N GLN A 34 -16.09 10.91 -33.29
CA GLN A 34 -16.01 11.23 -34.70
C GLN A 34 -15.10 12.45 -34.89
N PRO A 35 -14.02 12.36 -35.69
CA PRO A 35 -13.16 13.50 -35.97
C PRO A 35 -13.92 14.56 -36.78
N LYS A 36 -13.74 15.83 -36.45
CA LYS A 36 -14.18 16.97 -37.26
C LYS A 36 -13.13 18.08 -37.23
N GLU A 37 -13.08 18.83 -38.34
CA GLU A 37 -12.17 19.94 -38.60
C GLU A 37 -12.53 21.23 -37.81
N GLU A 38 -12.79 21.11 -36.50
CA GLU A 38 -12.85 22.30 -35.65
C GLU A 38 -11.44 22.74 -35.26
N SER A 39 -11.15 24.04 -35.37
CA SER A 39 -9.84 24.60 -35.07
C SER A 39 -9.69 24.94 -33.58
N MET A 40 -8.54 24.61 -32.98
CA MET A 40 -8.21 24.97 -31.58
C MET A 40 -8.17 26.48 -31.33
N SER A 41 -8.24 27.31 -32.38
CA SER A 41 -8.41 28.76 -32.26
C SER A 41 -9.65 29.16 -31.43
N LYS A 42 -10.73 28.37 -31.45
CA LYS A 42 -11.98 28.65 -30.72
C LYS A 42 -11.95 28.33 -29.22
N ILE A 43 -10.97 27.56 -28.74
CA ILE A 43 -10.85 27.20 -27.32
C ILE A 43 -10.36 28.43 -26.53
N LYS A 44 -10.97 28.75 -25.38
CA LYS A 44 -10.57 29.91 -24.55
C LYS A 44 -9.16 29.78 -23.98
N LEU A 45 -8.84 28.61 -23.42
CA LEU A 45 -7.51 28.28 -22.90
C LEU A 45 -6.55 27.96 -24.05
N LYS A 46 -5.32 28.45 -23.99
CA LYS A 46 -4.25 28.24 -24.98
C LYS A 46 -3.08 27.45 -24.37
N LEU A 47 -2.22 26.93 -25.25
CA LEU A 47 -0.96 26.29 -24.82
C LEU A 47 -0.07 27.25 -24.03
N GLN A 48 -0.05 28.53 -24.39
CA GLN A 48 0.72 29.56 -23.68
C GLN A 48 0.31 29.66 -22.19
N ASP A 49 -0.99 29.62 -21.88
CA ASP A 49 -1.48 29.66 -20.49
C ASP A 49 -0.93 28.49 -19.65
N ILE A 50 -0.75 27.31 -20.28
CA ILE A 50 -0.17 26.12 -19.66
C ILE A 50 1.35 26.28 -19.48
N GLN A 51 2.04 26.87 -20.46
CA GLN A 51 3.49 27.16 -20.38
C GLN A 51 3.80 28.21 -19.31
N ASP A 52 2.97 29.25 -19.21
CA ASP A 52 3.04 30.28 -18.17
C ASP A 52 2.73 29.68 -16.78
N ALA A 53 1.73 28.80 -16.69
CA ALA A 53 1.46 28.04 -15.47
C ALA A 53 2.63 27.14 -15.07
N HIS A 54 3.26 26.44 -16.01
CA HIS A 54 4.42 25.59 -15.74
C HIS A 54 5.60 26.42 -15.20
N ASN A 55 5.92 27.53 -15.86
CA ASN A 55 6.95 28.45 -15.38
C ASN A 55 6.67 29.03 -14.00
N ARG A 56 5.39 29.29 -13.68
CA ARG A 56 4.92 29.81 -12.38
C ARG A 56 5.03 28.79 -11.23
N ILE A 57 4.85 27.49 -11.48
CA ILE A 57 4.72 26.49 -10.41
C ILE A 57 5.87 25.47 -10.30
N LYS A 58 6.76 25.37 -11.29
CA LYS A 58 7.80 24.32 -11.39
C LYS A 58 8.73 24.15 -10.19
N ASN A 59 8.88 25.18 -9.34
CA ASN A 59 9.70 25.13 -8.13
C ASN A 59 8.90 24.78 -6.85
N ASP A 60 7.56 24.80 -6.92
CA ASP A 60 6.66 24.59 -5.78
C ASP A 60 5.88 23.26 -5.84
N VAL A 61 5.68 22.71 -7.04
CA VAL A 61 5.14 21.37 -7.25
C VAL A 61 6.25 20.36 -7.48
N VAL A 62 6.04 19.12 -7.04
CA VAL A 62 6.96 18.01 -7.36
C VAL A 62 6.90 17.73 -8.86
N PHE A 63 8.06 17.70 -9.52
CA PHE A 63 8.21 17.12 -10.86
C PHE A 63 8.08 15.60 -10.74
N THR A 64 6.88 15.08 -10.95
CA THR A 64 6.55 13.68 -10.64
C THR A 64 7.17 12.73 -11.66
N PRO A 65 7.66 11.55 -11.26
CA PRO A 65 8.30 10.62 -12.19
C PRO A 65 7.30 9.99 -13.17
N VAL A 66 7.82 9.60 -14.33
CA VAL A 66 7.22 8.56 -15.18
C VAL A 66 7.97 7.26 -14.87
N ILE A 67 7.25 6.23 -14.42
CA ILE A 67 7.82 4.94 -14.02
C ILE A 67 7.23 3.85 -14.91
N GLU A 68 8.05 3.02 -15.55
CA GLU A 68 7.56 1.84 -16.26
C GLU A 68 6.88 0.86 -15.28
N ALA A 69 5.67 0.42 -15.60
CA ALA A 69 4.95 -0.58 -14.82
C ALA A 69 5.48 -1.97 -15.19
N LYS A 70 6.29 -2.55 -14.30
CA LYS A 70 7.14 -3.71 -14.62
C LYS A 70 6.35 -5.00 -14.83
N HIS A 71 5.20 -5.10 -14.17
CA HIS A 71 4.35 -6.29 -14.14
C HIS A 71 2.99 -6.07 -14.84
N ILE A 72 2.57 -4.82 -15.00
CA ILE A 72 1.27 -4.45 -15.56
C ILE A 72 1.41 -4.27 -17.07
N GLY A 73 0.54 -4.92 -17.85
CA GLY A 73 0.47 -4.76 -19.30
C GLY A 73 1.51 -5.53 -20.11
N ARG A 74 2.61 -6.03 -19.50
CA ARG A 74 3.76 -6.70 -20.17
C ARG A 74 3.43 -7.71 -21.30
N ASN A 75 2.33 -8.45 -21.20
CA ASN A 75 1.89 -9.42 -22.23
C ASN A 75 1.00 -8.81 -23.34
N PHE A 76 0.82 -7.49 -23.33
CA PHE A 76 -0.13 -6.76 -24.17
C PHE A 76 0.43 -5.42 -24.68
N CYS A 77 0.88 -4.51 -23.81
CA CYS A 77 1.46 -3.20 -24.17
C CYS A 77 2.46 -2.72 -23.09
N ASN A 78 3.33 -1.78 -23.45
CA ASN A 78 4.31 -1.22 -22.51
C ASN A 78 3.61 -0.12 -21.70
N VAL A 79 3.37 -0.37 -20.41
CA VAL A 79 2.64 0.57 -19.54
C VAL A 79 3.61 1.44 -18.76
N PHE A 80 3.37 2.74 -18.77
CA PHE A 80 4.13 3.74 -18.02
C PHE A 80 3.19 4.51 -17.08
N LEU A 81 3.64 4.84 -15.88
CA LEU A 81 2.84 5.42 -14.80
C LEU A 81 3.34 6.85 -14.55
N LYS A 82 2.50 7.86 -14.80
CA LYS A 82 2.80 9.25 -14.39
C LYS A 82 2.28 9.45 -12.95
N CYS A 83 3.20 9.49 -12.00
CA CYS A 83 2.91 9.27 -10.58
C CYS A 83 2.46 10.54 -9.82
N GLU A 84 1.32 11.11 -10.20
CA GLU A 84 0.73 12.27 -9.50
C GLU A 84 0.27 11.98 -8.07
N ASN A 85 0.09 10.72 -7.70
CA ASN A 85 -0.08 10.26 -6.32
C ASN A 85 1.11 10.63 -5.42
N LEU A 86 2.33 10.77 -5.96
CA LEU A 86 3.53 11.13 -5.20
C LEU A 86 3.64 12.64 -4.88
N GLN A 87 2.81 13.48 -5.50
CA GLN A 87 2.79 14.93 -5.31
C GLN A 87 2.64 15.35 -3.84
N ASN A 88 3.02 16.59 -3.50
CA ASN A 88 3.01 17.12 -2.12
C ASN A 88 1.69 16.87 -1.37
N THR A 89 0.55 17.03 -2.07
CA THR A 89 -0.81 16.90 -1.52
C THR A 89 -1.48 15.57 -1.90
N GLY A 90 -0.69 14.62 -2.41
CA GLY A 90 -1.13 13.28 -2.80
C GLY A 90 -1.97 13.21 -4.07
N SER A 91 -2.06 14.28 -4.88
CA SER A 91 -2.75 14.26 -6.17
C SER A 91 -2.36 15.42 -7.09
N PHE A 92 -2.72 15.31 -8.38
CA PHE A 92 -2.53 16.34 -9.40
C PHE A 92 -3.17 17.69 -9.07
N LYS A 93 -4.15 17.72 -8.15
CA LYS A 93 -4.86 18.94 -7.74
C LYS A 93 -3.94 20.02 -7.19
N ALA A 94 -2.77 19.63 -6.66
CA ALA A 94 -1.66 20.51 -6.32
C ALA A 94 -1.32 21.53 -7.42
N ARG A 95 -1.26 21.10 -8.69
CA ARG A 95 -0.80 21.92 -9.80
C ARG A 95 -1.72 23.11 -10.06
N GLY A 96 -3.04 22.83 -10.12
CA GLY A 96 -4.06 23.87 -10.25
C GLY A 96 -4.08 24.79 -9.03
N ALA A 97 -4.09 24.23 -7.81
CA ALA A 97 -4.12 25.03 -6.58
C ALA A 97 -2.92 25.98 -6.46
N CYS A 98 -1.70 25.46 -6.67
CA CYS A 98 -0.48 26.27 -6.70
C CYS A 98 -0.53 27.32 -7.80
N ASN A 99 -1.02 26.99 -9.01
CA ASN A 99 -1.09 27.94 -10.12
C ASN A 99 -2.02 29.11 -9.82
N VAL A 100 -3.23 28.82 -9.32
CA VAL A 100 -4.22 29.85 -8.96
C VAL A 100 -3.68 30.75 -7.85
N LEU A 101 -3.25 30.17 -6.73
CA LEU A 101 -2.74 30.93 -5.59
C LEU A 101 -1.49 31.75 -5.96
N SER A 102 -0.56 31.20 -6.74
CA SER A 102 0.60 31.96 -7.24
C SER A 102 0.21 33.10 -8.19
N SER A 103 -0.94 33.02 -8.87
CA SER A 103 -1.43 34.05 -9.80
C SER A 103 -2.28 35.16 -9.18
N MET A 104 -2.71 35.01 -7.91
CA MET A 104 -3.50 36.02 -7.21
C MET A 104 -2.74 37.33 -7.01
N SER A 105 -3.43 38.47 -7.12
CA SER A 105 -2.84 39.78 -6.83
C SER A 105 -2.48 39.90 -5.33
N PRO A 106 -1.55 40.80 -4.95
CA PRO A 106 -1.23 41.03 -3.53
C PRO A 106 -2.46 41.40 -2.68
N SER A 107 -3.42 42.13 -3.25
CA SER A 107 -4.67 42.50 -2.56
C SER A 107 -5.63 41.32 -2.38
N ASP A 108 -5.66 40.39 -3.32
CA ASP A 108 -6.50 39.20 -3.20
C ASP A 108 -5.85 38.18 -2.25
N LYS A 109 -4.52 38.08 -2.25
CA LYS A 109 -3.78 37.23 -1.29
C LYS A 109 -4.03 37.66 0.15
N SER A 110 -4.06 38.96 0.45
CA SER A 110 -4.33 39.45 1.81
C SER A 110 -5.78 39.24 2.26
N LYS A 111 -6.75 39.29 1.32
CA LYS A 111 -8.16 38.95 1.59
C LYS A 111 -8.40 37.44 1.71
N GLY A 112 -7.51 36.63 1.14
CA GLY A 112 -7.63 35.18 1.09
C GLY A 112 -8.73 34.71 0.12
N CYS A 113 -9.02 33.41 0.20
CA CYS A 113 -10.04 32.78 -0.64
C CYS A 113 -10.94 31.82 0.13
N THR A 114 -12.18 31.71 -0.32
CA THR A 114 -13.15 30.71 0.14
C THR A 114 -13.24 29.58 -0.87
N VAL A 115 -13.26 28.34 -0.38
CA VAL A 115 -13.29 27.12 -1.19
C VAL A 115 -14.27 26.10 -0.64
N SER A 116 -14.94 25.41 -1.55
CA SER A 116 -15.67 24.15 -1.31
C SER A 116 -15.31 23.16 -2.43
N GLY A 117 -15.52 21.87 -2.21
CA GLY A 117 -15.31 20.84 -3.23
C GLY A 117 -14.82 19.51 -2.67
N GLY A 118 -14.40 18.61 -3.57
CA GLY A 118 -13.86 17.30 -3.20
C GLY A 118 -12.54 17.39 -2.42
N ARG A 119 -12.27 16.39 -1.57
CA ARG A 119 -11.12 16.34 -0.65
C ARG A 119 -9.77 16.68 -1.29
N ASN A 120 -9.49 16.14 -2.48
CA ASN A 120 -8.22 16.34 -3.18
C ASN A 120 -8.01 17.80 -3.61
N TYR A 121 -9.10 18.52 -3.90
CA TYR A 121 -9.05 19.95 -4.16
C TYR A 121 -8.84 20.75 -2.87
N LEU A 122 -9.62 20.48 -1.82
CA LEU A 122 -9.49 21.18 -0.52
C LEU A 122 -8.12 20.96 0.12
N SER A 123 -7.59 19.74 0.09
CA SER A 123 -6.25 19.42 0.59
C SER A 123 -5.15 20.10 -0.23
N ALA A 124 -5.39 20.41 -1.51
CA ALA A 124 -4.45 21.16 -2.34
C ALA A 124 -4.50 22.66 -2.03
N MET A 125 -5.70 23.25 -1.95
CA MET A 125 -5.89 24.67 -1.66
C MET A 125 -5.37 25.03 -0.26
N THR A 126 -5.67 24.23 0.76
CA THR A 126 -5.19 24.48 2.13
C THR A 126 -3.67 24.38 2.26
N PHE A 127 -3.05 23.34 1.67
CA PHE A 127 -1.59 23.17 1.73
C PHE A 127 -0.83 24.29 1.01
N TYR A 128 -1.23 24.65 -0.23
CA TYR A 128 -0.56 25.74 -0.95
C TYR A 128 -0.94 27.12 -0.39
N GLY A 129 -2.13 27.29 0.19
CA GLY A 129 -2.51 28.49 0.93
C GLY A 129 -1.58 28.75 2.09
N PHE A 130 -1.36 27.75 2.95
CA PHE A 130 -0.38 27.81 4.03
C PHE A 130 1.03 28.15 3.52
N ARG A 131 1.54 27.40 2.53
CA ARG A 131 2.90 27.60 1.96
C ARG A 131 3.09 28.98 1.34
N GLN A 132 2.03 29.61 0.82
CA GLN A 132 2.08 30.95 0.20
C GLN A 132 1.53 32.06 1.09
N SER A 133 1.24 31.77 2.37
CA SER A 133 0.63 32.71 3.33
C SER A 133 -0.68 33.36 2.85
N VAL A 134 -1.50 32.61 2.11
CA VAL A 134 -2.85 33.02 1.67
C VAL A 134 -3.88 32.40 2.62
N PRO A 135 -4.73 33.19 3.31
CA PRO A 135 -5.80 32.66 4.16
C PRO A 135 -6.82 31.84 3.36
N ILE A 136 -7.12 30.62 3.82
CA ILE A 136 -8.06 29.71 3.17
C ILE A 136 -9.26 29.45 4.08
N ASN A 137 -10.46 29.78 3.61
CA ASN A 137 -11.72 29.43 4.24
C ASN A 137 -12.31 28.20 3.55
N VAL A 138 -12.58 27.13 4.30
CA VAL A 138 -13.05 25.84 3.79
C VAL A 138 -14.48 25.60 4.25
N ILE A 139 -15.42 25.52 3.30
CA ILE A 139 -16.81 25.17 3.58
C ILE A 139 -17.04 23.70 3.23
N VAL A 140 -17.53 22.94 4.21
CA VAL A 140 -17.75 21.49 4.09
C VAL A 140 -19.10 21.07 4.70
N PRO A 141 -19.74 20.01 4.18
CA PRO A 141 -20.97 19.46 4.76
C PRO A 141 -20.75 18.81 6.13
N LYS A 142 -21.86 18.55 6.84
CA LYS A 142 -21.85 17.91 8.17
C LYS A 142 -21.17 16.55 8.18
N ASP A 143 -21.40 15.73 7.15
CA ASP A 143 -20.87 14.37 6.98
C ASP A 143 -19.36 14.33 6.62
N CYS A 144 -18.73 15.48 6.36
CA CYS A 144 -17.31 15.56 6.05
C CYS A 144 -16.48 14.88 7.16
N PRO A 145 -15.58 13.91 6.83
CA PRO A 145 -14.82 13.16 7.84
C PRO A 145 -14.04 14.06 8.80
N LEU A 146 -14.06 13.73 10.10
CA LEU A 146 -13.31 14.47 11.12
C LEU A 146 -11.81 14.57 10.77
N ALA A 147 -11.18 13.48 10.33
CA ALA A 147 -9.77 13.47 9.94
C ALA A 147 -9.42 14.46 8.81
N ASP A 148 -10.33 14.67 7.85
CA ASP A 148 -10.13 15.67 6.79
C ASP A 148 -10.31 17.09 7.34
N LYS A 149 -11.31 17.30 8.22
CA LYS A 149 -11.51 18.59 8.93
C LYS A 149 -10.31 18.98 9.80
N HIS A 150 -9.67 18.02 10.47
CA HIS A 150 -8.41 18.27 11.21
C HIS A 150 -7.26 18.61 10.26
N ARG A 151 -7.05 17.87 9.18
CA ARG A 151 -5.98 18.14 8.19
C ARG A 151 -6.07 19.55 7.57
N TYR A 152 -7.27 20.06 7.34
CA TYR A 152 -7.43 21.44 6.86
C TYR A 152 -7.03 22.47 7.93
N LYS A 153 -7.37 22.24 9.20
CA LYS A 153 -6.98 23.09 10.33
C LYS A 153 -5.47 23.05 10.62
N GLU A 154 -4.80 21.91 10.41
CA GLU A 154 -3.33 21.78 10.48
C GLU A 154 -2.61 22.74 9.50
N ASN A 155 -3.23 23.01 8.34
CA ASN A 155 -2.79 24.01 7.37
C ASN A 155 -3.33 25.44 7.68
N PHE A 156 -3.73 25.71 8.92
CA PHE A 156 -4.30 26.98 9.39
C PHE A 156 -5.57 27.45 8.64
N ALA A 157 -6.28 26.55 7.95
CA ALA A 157 -7.50 26.90 7.25
C ALA A 157 -8.70 27.02 8.20
N ILE A 158 -9.56 28.02 7.96
CA ILE A 158 -10.79 28.22 8.73
C ILE A 158 -11.86 27.28 8.17
N VAL A 159 -12.19 26.22 8.91
CA VAL A 159 -13.16 25.20 8.49
C VAL A 159 -14.55 25.53 9.06
N LYS A 160 -15.50 25.91 8.21
CA LYS A 160 -16.92 26.14 8.56
C LYS A 160 -17.77 24.99 8.04
N VAL A 161 -18.54 24.37 8.93
CA VAL A 161 -19.42 23.25 8.58
C VAL A 161 -20.81 23.78 8.25
N HIS A 162 -21.28 23.57 7.02
CA HIS A 162 -22.60 24.01 6.56
C HIS A 162 -23.18 23.04 5.54
N GLY A 163 -24.50 22.85 5.58
CA GLY A 163 -25.22 22.01 4.62
C GLY A 163 -25.33 20.54 4.99
N SER A 164 -26.20 19.84 4.28
CA SER A 164 -26.36 18.39 4.30
C SER A 164 -25.44 17.71 3.30
N ASP A 165 -25.16 18.35 2.15
CA ASP A 165 -24.32 17.82 1.08
C ASP A 165 -23.30 18.86 0.56
N LEU A 166 -22.52 18.46 -0.45
CA LEU A 166 -21.51 19.32 -1.05
C LEU A 166 -22.10 20.52 -1.84
N ASN A 167 -23.33 20.42 -2.33
CA ASN A 167 -24.00 21.49 -3.06
C ASN A 167 -24.44 22.60 -2.09
N ASP A 168 -25.06 22.23 -0.97
CA ASP A 168 -25.39 23.14 0.14
C ASP A 168 -24.14 23.88 0.65
N ALA A 169 -23.03 23.16 0.83
CA ALA A 169 -21.75 23.72 1.24
C ALA A 169 -21.17 24.68 0.19
N SER A 170 -21.33 24.37 -1.10
CA SER A 170 -20.84 25.22 -2.21
C SER A 170 -21.72 26.46 -2.44
N LEU A 171 -23.03 26.36 -2.22
CA LEU A 171 -23.94 27.51 -2.31
C LEU A 171 -23.67 28.49 -1.16
N HIS A 172 -23.52 27.99 0.08
CA HIS A 172 -23.11 28.82 1.22
C HIS A 172 -21.68 29.35 1.06
N ALA A 173 -20.78 28.69 0.32
CA ALA A 173 -19.44 29.21 0.05
C ALA A 173 -19.46 30.49 -0.81
N LEU A 174 -20.48 30.68 -1.65
CA LEU A 174 -20.70 31.92 -2.40
C LEU A 174 -21.17 33.05 -1.47
N THR A 175 -22.18 32.83 -0.64
CA THR A 175 -22.65 33.88 0.29
C THR A 175 -21.57 34.25 1.30
N TYR A 176 -20.87 33.25 1.83
CA TYR A 176 -19.81 33.47 2.83
C TYR A 176 -18.57 34.16 2.26
N CYS A 177 -18.24 33.98 0.97
CA CYS A 177 -17.10 34.69 0.39
C CYS A 177 -17.36 36.19 0.33
N ASP A 178 -18.59 36.58 -0.02
CA ASP A 178 -19.04 37.96 -0.11
C ASP A 178 -19.12 38.61 1.29
N GLU A 179 -19.65 37.89 2.29
CA GLU A 179 -19.70 38.33 3.71
C GLU A 179 -18.33 38.78 4.26
N ILE A 180 -17.25 38.08 3.88
CA ILE A 180 -15.89 38.34 4.38
C ILE A 180 -14.98 39.04 3.35
N GLY A 181 -15.50 39.39 2.18
CA GLY A 181 -14.74 40.05 1.11
C GLY A 181 -13.61 39.21 0.49
N SER A 182 -13.71 37.87 0.55
CA SER A 182 -12.71 36.93 -0.01
C SER A 182 -13.08 36.46 -1.41
N SER A 183 -12.12 35.99 -2.20
CA SER A 183 -12.41 35.41 -3.52
C SER A 183 -12.93 33.97 -3.40
N TYR A 184 -14.07 33.63 -4.02
CA TYR A 184 -14.47 32.23 -4.18
C TYR A 184 -13.72 31.54 -5.33
N ILE A 185 -13.07 30.40 -5.04
CA ILE A 185 -12.36 29.61 -6.04
C ILE A 185 -13.10 28.28 -6.23
N HIS A 186 -13.85 28.19 -7.33
CA HIS A 186 -14.60 27.01 -7.73
C HIS A 186 -13.67 25.89 -8.26
N GLY A 187 -13.72 24.70 -7.65
CA GLY A 187 -12.68 23.66 -7.78
C GLY A 187 -12.69 22.74 -9.01
N SER A 188 -13.55 22.98 -10.00
CA SER A 188 -13.79 22.04 -11.12
C SER A 188 -13.60 22.60 -12.54
N ASP A 189 -13.89 23.87 -12.82
CA ASP A 189 -13.99 24.39 -14.20
C ASP A 189 -13.35 25.77 -14.46
N ARG A 190 -12.51 26.29 -13.55
CA ARG A 190 -11.77 27.54 -13.82
C ARG A 190 -10.61 27.29 -14.79
N LEU A 191 -10.39 28.21 -15.73
CA LEU A 191 -9.33 28.08 -16.75
C LEU A 191 -7.92 28.08 -16.14
N ASP A 192 -7.70 28.83 -15.05
CA ASP A 192 -6.43 28.87 -14.30
C ASP A 192 -6.10 27.55 -13.59
N LEU A 193 -7.10 26.86 -13.02
CA LEU A 193 -6.95 25.48 -12.51
C LEU A 193 -6.58 24.51 -13.64
N ILE A 194 -7.28 24.59 -14.77
CA ILE A 194 -7.05 23.72 -15.94
C ILE A 194 -5.65 23.99 -16.54
N ALA A 195 -5.21 25.25 -16.62
CA ALA A 195 -3.86 25.63 -17.03
C ALA A 195 -2.79 24.96 -16.14
N GLY A 196 -2.99 25.02 -14.81
CA GLY A 196 -2.14 24.36 -13.84
C GLY A 196 -2.10 22.84 -14.02
N TYR A 197 -3.24 22.18 -14.23
CA TYR A 197 -3.27 20.74 -14.51
C TYR A 197 -2.51 20.37 -15.80
N GLY A 198 -2.58 21.21 -16.84
CA GLY A 198 -1.94 20.98 -18.14
C GLY A 198 -0.42 20.92 -18.09
N THR A 199 0.20 21.51 -17.04
CA THR A 199 1.64 21.44 -16.81
C THR A 199 2.16 19.99 -16.73
N LEU A 200 1.32 19.06 -16.29
CA LEU A 200 1.60 17.62 -16.30
C LEU A 200 1.90 17.11 -17.72
N GLY A 201 1.18 17.59 -18.74
CA GLY A 201 1.40 17.20 -20.13
C GLY A 201 2.75 17.68 -20.67
N LEU A 202 3.21 18.86 -20.26
CA LEU A 202 4.54 19.39 -20.61
C LEU A 202 5.66 18.57 -19.96
N GLU A 203 5.50 18.21 -18.68
CA GLU A 203 6.44 17.31 -18.00
C GLU A 203 6.48 15.93 -18.65
N LEU A 204 5.32 15.37 -19.00
CA LEU A 204 5.21 14.06 -19.62
C LEU A 204 5.93 14.01 -20.98
N LEU A 205 5.75 15.04 -21.82
CA LEU A 205 6.48 15.19 -23.08
C LEU A 205 8.00 15.34 -22.86
N THR A 206 8.41 16.01 -21.79
CA THR A 206 9.84 16.14 -21.41
C THR A 206 10.44 14.80 -20.95
N GLN A 207 9.66 13.99 -20.23
CA GLN A 207 10.10 12.72 -19.66
C GLN A 207 10.03 11.55 -20.65
N MET A 208 9.12 11.59 -21.62
CA MET A 208 8.84 10.48 -22.53
C MET A 208 8.39 10.96 -23.91
N ASP A 209 9.36 11.19 -24.80
CA ASP A 209 9.08 11.53 -26.20
C ASP A 209 8.30 10.42 -26.92
N LYS A 210 8.72 9.15 -26.80
CA LYS A 210 8.12 8.00 -27.50
C LYS A 210 6.88 7.41 -26.83
N MET A 211 5.87 8.22 -26.50
CA MET A 211 4.53 7.75 -26.13
C MET A 211 3.55 7.68 -27.32
N ASP A 212 2.68 6.67 -27.33
CA ASP A 212 1.64 6.48 -28.36
C ASP A 212 0.23 6.84 -27.83
N ALA A 213 -0.03 6.57 -26.55
CA ALA A 213 -1.34 6.79 -25.93
C ALA A 213 -1.23 7.22 -24.46
N ILE A 214 -2.20 8.03 -24.01
CA ILE A 214 -2.37 8.44 -22.61
C ILE A 214 -3.78 8.03 -22.14
N LEU A 215 -3.88 7.27 -21.05
CA LEU A 215 -5.13 6.96 -20.36
C LEU A 215 -5.25 7.87 -19.13
N CYS A 216 -6.17 8.81 -19.17
CA CYS A 216 -6.44 9.78 -18.12
C CYS A 216 -7.72 9.43 -17.37
N PRO A 217 -7.75 9.42 -16.03
CA PRO A 217 -8.99 9.28 -15.29
C PRO A 217 -9.83 10.56 -15.42
N VAL A 218 -11.15 10.42 -15.51
CA VAL A 218 -12.09 11.50 -15.80
C VAL A 218 -13.19 11.56 -14.74
N GLY A 219 -13.47 12.78 -14.28
CA GLY A 219 -14.65 13.10 -13.47
C GLY A 219 -15.35 14.30 -14.10
N SER A 220 -15.16 15.51 -13.54
CA SER A 220 -15.69 16.72 -14.16
C SER A 220 -15.01 17.09 -15.51
N GLY A 221 -13.79 16.57 -15.76
CA GLY A 221 -13.09 16.69 -17.04
C GLY A 221 -11.85 17.60 -17.07
N GLY A 222 -11.60 18.42 -16.04
CA GLY A 222 -10.54 19.44 -16.07
C GLY A 222 -9.12 18.90 -16.34
N LEU A 223 -8.77 17.72 -15.82
CA LEU A 223 -7.47 17.09 -16.07
C LEU A 223 -7.31 16.64 -17.52
N VAL A 224 -8.25 15.84 -18.03
CA VAL A 224 -8.21 15.33 -19.41
C VAL A 224 -8.28 16.47 -20.43
N ALA A 225 -9.08 17.51 -20.18
CA ALA A 225 -9.11 18.72 -21.00
C ALA A 225 -7.72 19.39 -21.09
N SER A 226 -7.05 19.55 -19.95
CA SER A 226 -5.71 20.16 -19.91
C SER A 226 -4.64 19.32 -20.61
N LEU A 227 -4.74 17.99 -20.53
CA LEU A 227 -3.87 17.04 -21.22
C LEU A 227 -4.09 17.05 -22.73
N VAL A 228 -5.35 17.06 -23.16
CA VAL A 228 -5.73 17.21 -24.58
C VAL A 228 -5.11 18.47 -25.15
N LEU A 229 -5.28 19.62 -24.49
CA LEU A 229 -4.73 20.88 -24.98
C LEU A 229 -3.19 20.89 -24.98
N ALA A 230 -2.53 20.43 -23.90
CA ALA A 230 -1.07 20.42 -23.82
C ALA A 230 -0.44 19.45 -24.84
N VAL A 231 -0.93 18.21 -24.89
CA VAL A 231 -0.30 17.13 -25.65
C VAL A 231 -0.71 17.17 -27.11
N LYS A 232 -1.97 17.38 -27.49
CA LYS A 232 -2.36 17.45 -28.92
C LYS A 232 -1.75 18.67 -29.62
N SER A 233 -1.45 19.76 -28.91
CA SER A 233 -0.77 20.93 -29.49
C SER A 233 0.69 20.67 -29.88
N LEU A 234 1.36 19.74 -29.19
CA LEU A 234 2.79 19.45 -29.38
C LEU A 234 3.04 18.12 -30.08
N LYS A 235 2.13 17.15 -29.88
CA LYS A 235 2.18 15.79 -30.44
C LYS A 235 0.76 15.34 -30.85
N PRO A 236 0.20 15.86 -31.96
CA PRO A 236 -1.21 15.65 -32.34
C PRO A 236 -1.59 14.16 -32.55
N ASN A 237 -0.63 13.34 -32.98
CA ASN A 237 -0.83 11.91 -33.23
C ASN A 237 -0.85 11.05 -31.95
N CYS A 238 -0.53 11.61 -30.78
CA CYS A 238 -0.65 10.88 -29.52
C CYS A 238 -2.13 10.68 -29.17
N LEU A 239 -2.55 9.45 -28.91
CA LEU A 239 -3.92 9.12 -28.50
C LEU A 239 -4.13 9.54 -27.04
N ILE A 240 -5.32 10.05 -26.71
CA ILE A 240 -5.71 10.43 -25.35
C ILE A 240 -7.09 9.85 -25.08
N TYR A 241 -7.16 8.90 -24.14
CA TYR A 241 -8.38 8.20 -23.75
C TYR A 241 -8.79 8.66 -22.35
N GLY A 242 -10.05 9.03 -22.19
CA GLY A 242 -10.65 9.29 -20.88
C GLY A 242 -11.20 8.00 -20.28
N VAL A 243 -10.98 7.78 -18.98
CA VAL A 243 -11.46 6.60 -18.26
C VAL A 243 -12.30 7.00 -17.05
N GLU A 244 -13.54 6.49 -16.99
CA GLU A 244 -14.52 6.73 -15.93
C GLU A 244 -14.93 5.43 -15.23
N CYS A 245 -15.48 5.52 -14.02
CA CYS A 245 -16.18 4.39 -13.41
C CYS A 245 -17.57 4.24 -14.06
N SER A 246 -18.01 3.01 -14.32
CA SER A 246 -19.36 2.73 -14.85
C SER A 246 -20.50 3.19 -13.92
N ALA A 247 -20.21 3.38 -12.62
CA ALA A 247 -21.12 3.96 -11.63
C ALA A 247 -21.28 5.49 -11.72
N ALA A 248 -20.41 6.19 -12.46
CA ALA A 248 -20.43 7.65 -12.66
C ALA A 248 -19.87 8.05 -14.05
N PRO A 249 -20.54 7.69 -15.17
CA PRO A 249 -20.04 7.91 -16.54
C PRO A 249 -20.35 9.34 -17.06
N THR A 250 -19.88 10.36 -16.34
CA THR A 250 -20.32 11.76 -16.47
C THR A 250 -19.95 12.40 -17.82
N MET A 251 -18.67 12.35 -18.21
CA MET A 251 -18.20 12.88 -19.48
C MET A 251 -18.67 12.02 -20.65
N THR A 252 -18.75 10.70 -20.45
CA THR A 252 -19.33 9.77 -21.44
C THR A 252 -20.77 10.20 -21.78
N LYS A 253 -21.61 10.46 -20.78
CA LYS A 253 -22.98 10.95 -21.00
C LYS A 253 -23.02 12.35 -21.64
N ALA A 254 -22.15 13.27 -21.22
CA ALA A 254 -22.08 14.60 -21.82
C ALA A 254 -21.70 14.57 -23.32
N LEU A 255 -20.80 13.67 -23.72
CA LEU A 255 -20.41 13.47 -25.13
C LEU A 255 -21.51 12.78 -25.95
N GLN A 256 -22.23 11.81 -25.37
CA GLN A 256 -23.43 11.19 -25.96
C GLN A 256 -24.49 12.26 -26.29
N GLU A 257 -24.83 13.11 -25.31
CA GLU A 257 -25.86 14.15 -25.43
C GLU A 257 -25.37 15.44 -26.12
N LYS A 258 -24.08 15.50 -26.47
CA LYS A 258 -23.39 16.67 -27.08
C LYS A 258 -23.49 17.97 -26.27
N LYS A 259 -23.77 17.86 -24.97
CA LYS A 259 -23.84 18.94 -23.97
C LYS A 259 -23.62 18.36 -22.57
N PRO A 260 -23.12 19.13 -21.59
CA PRO A 260 -23.14 18.71 -20.20
C PRO A 260 -24.55 18.41 -19.72
N VAL A 261 -24.73 17.25 -19.09
CA VAL A 261 -25.98 16.77 -18.49
C VAL A 261 -25.72 16.30 -17.07
N MET A 262 -26.73 16.45 -16.19
CA MET A 262 -26.68 15.85 -14.86
C MET A 262 -26.96 14.34 -14.99
N ILE A 263 -26.19 13.53 -14.26
CA ILE A 263 -26.39 12.07 -14.21
C ILE A 263 -26.77 11.63 -12.79
N GLN A 264 -27.55 10.55 -12.69
CA GLN A 264 -27.64 9.80 -11.44
C GLN A 264 -26.33 9.01 -11.24
N GLN A 265 -25.83 8.99 -10.02
CA GLN A 265 -24.60 8.29 -9.65
C GLN A 265 -24.89 7.13 -8.69
N HIS A 266 -24.00 6.15 -8.67
CA HIS A 266 -23.98 5.08 -7.68
C HIS A 266 -22.69 5.12 -6.84
N PRO A 267 -22.69 4.62 -5.59
CA PRO A 267 -21.48 4.56 -4.76
C PRO A 267 -20.37 3.72 -5.43
N THR A 268 -19.14 4.24 -5.41
CA THR A 268 -17.98 3.64 -6.09
C THR A 268 -16.70 3.80 -5.25
N ILE A 269 -15.75 2.89 -5.42
CA ILE A 269 -14.37 3.01 -4.89
C ILE A 269 -13.64 4.21 -5.54
N ALA A 270 -13.99 4.59 -6.76
CA ALA A 270 -13.44 5.75 -7.47
C ALA A 270 -14.18 7.06 -7.13
N ASP A 271 -14.46 7.29 -5.85
CA ASP A 271 -15.28 8.43 -5.35
C ASP A 271 -14.85 9.82 -5.84
N SER A 272 -13.56 9.99 -6.13
CA SER A 272 -12.98 11.25 -6.61
C SER A 272 -13.28 11.54 -8.09
N LEU A 273 -13.93 10.61 -8.82
CA LEU A 273 -14.46 10.81 -10.16
C LEU A 273 -15.95 11.21 -10.17
N CYS A 274 -16.66 11.12 -9.05
CA CYS A 274 -18.10 11.35 -8.94
C CYS A 274 -18.52 12.83 -9.09
N SER A 275 -18.34 13.42 -10.27
CA SER A 275 -18.93 14.71 -10.64
C SER A 275 -20.33 14.50 -11.22
N VAL A 276 -21.37 15.16 -10.69
CA VAL A 276 -22.76 14.96 -11.14
C VAL A 276 -22.99 15.48 -12.57
N ILE A 277 -22.17 16.43 -13.00
CA ILE A 277 -22.20 17.05 -14.33
C ILE A 277 -20.76 17.26 -14.85
N ALA A 278 -20.60 17.19 -16.16
CA ALA A 278 -19.34 17.54 -16.83
C ALA A 278 -19.12 19.06 -16.77
N SER A 279 -17.89 19.49 -16.52
CA SER A 279 -17.51 20.90 -16.48
C SER A 279 -17.61 21.53 -17.89
N ASN A 280 -18.09 22.78 -18.00
CA ASN A 280 -18.39 23.42 -19.29
C ASN A 280 -17.14 23.70 -20.12
N ASN A 281 -16.10 24.31 -19.53
CA ASN A 281 -14.86 24.56 -20.26
C ASN A 281 -14.17 23.23 -20.58
N ALA A 282 -14.16 22.29 -19.64
CA ALA A 282 -13.61 20.94 -19.89
C ALA A 282 -14.30 20.24 -21.07
N PHE A 283 -15.63 20.19 -21.09
CA PHE A 283 -16.43 19.60 -22.18
C PHE A 283 -16.10 20.23 -23.54
N ASN A 284 -16.04 21.57 -23.60
CA ASN A 284 -15.72 22.30 -24.82
C ASN A 284 -14.27 22.13 -25.30
N ILE A 285 -13.34 21.73 -24.41
CA ILE A 285 -11.95 21.40 -24.77
C ILE A 285 -11.85 19.94 -25.27
N VAL A 286 -12.53 18.99 -24.63
CA VAL A 286 -12.40 17.56 -25.01
C VAL A 286 -13.22 17.19 -26.24
N ARG A 287 -14.36 17.86 -26.48
CA ARG A 287 -15.23 17.60 -27.63
C ARG A 287 -14.48 17.82 -28.94
N GLY A 288 -14.27 16.73 -29.69
CA GLY A 288 -13.59 16.75 -31.00
C GLY A 288 -12.09 16.47 -30.96
N TYR A 289 -11.46 16.47 -29.78
CA TYR A 289 -10.01 16.27 -29.62
C TYR A 289 -9.63 15.08 -28.73
N LEU A 290 -10.56 14.60 -27.89
CA LEU A 290 -10.40 13.37 -27.13
C LEU A 290 -10.76 12.17 -28.01
N ASP A 291 -9.87 11.18 -28.10
CA ASP A 291 -10.02 10.09 -29.06
C ASP A 291 -11.11 9.07 -28.63
N ARG A 292 -11.21 8.76 -27.33
CA ARG A 292 -12.19 7.78 -26.80
C ARG A 292 -12.51 8.01 -25.32
N MET A 293 -13.74 7.67 -24.92
CA MET A 293 -14.13 7.47 -23.51
C MET A 293 -14.32 5.99 -23.21
N ILE A 294 -13.84 5.53 -22.06
CA ILE A 294 -13.90 4.15 -21.58
C ILE A 294 -14.54 4.14 -20.19
N THR A 295 -15.42 3.17 -19.93
CA THR A 295 -15.94 2.90 -18.58
C THR A 295 -15.36 1.60 -18.03
N VAL A 296 -15.05 1.59 -16.73
CA VAL A 296 -14.53 0.42 -15.99
C VAL A 296 -15.38 0.13 -14.75
N ASP A 297 -15.55 -1.16 -14.45
CA ASP A 297 -16.35 -1.64 -13.31
C ASP A 297 -15.53 -1.72 -12.01
N GLU A 298 -16.22 -1.67 -10.87
CA GLU A 298 -15.66 -1.78 -9.50
C GLU A 298 -14.69 -2.97 -9.31
N VAL A 299 -15.00 -4.11 -9.96
CA VAL A 299 -14.14 -5.32 -9.94
C VAL A 299 -12.75 -5.01 -10.52
N TRP A 300 -12.70 -4.35 -11.67
CA TRP A 300 -11.44 -4.02 -12.33
C TRP A 300 -10.71 -2.88 -11.63
N ILE A 301 -11.42 -1.90 -11.07
CA ILE A 301 -10.83 -0.85 -10.24
C ILE A 301 -10.13 -1.47 -9.01
N SER A 302 -10.80 -2.37 -8.30
CA SER A 302 -10.22 -3.02 -7.10
C SER A 302 -9.03 -3.94 -7.42
N ARG A 303 -9.11 -4.74 -8.50
CA ARG A 303 -7.97 -5.53 -9.00
C ARG A 303 -6.77 -4.65 -9.39
N ALA A 304 -7.02 -3.54 -10.10
CA ALA A 304 -5.97 -2.59 -10.48
C ALA A 304 -5.30 -1.96 -9.26
N MET A 305 -6.08 -1.58 -8.23
CA MET A 305 -5.53 -1.06 -6.98
C MET A 305 -4.61 -2.06 -6.28
N ILE A 306 -5.00 -3.34 -6.21
CA ILE A 306 -4.14 -4.40 -5.62
C ILE A 306 -2.89 -4.61 -6.47
N ASN A 307 -2.99 -4.67 -7.80
CA ASN A 307 -1.81 -4.92 -8.64
C ASN A 307 -0.80 -3.76 -8.58
N ILE A 308 -1.25 -2.50 -8.55
CA ILE A 308 -0.38 -1.34 -8.33
C ILE A 308 0.29 -1.39 -6.93
N LEU A 309 -0.44 -1.87 -5.92
CA LEU A 309 0.05 -1.99 -4.55
C LEU A 309 1.06 -3.15 -4.37
N GLU A 310 0.75 -4.36 -4.84
CA GLU A 310 1.55 -5.58 -4.63
C GLU A 310 2.71 -5.74 -5.61
N ARG A 311 2.52 -5.30 -6.86
CA ARG A 311 3.49 -5.48 -7.95
C ARG A 311 4.33 -4.21 -8.18
N GLU A 312 3.69 -3.04 -8.24
CA GLU A 312 4.38 -1.74 -8.48
C GLU A 312 4.69 -0.92 -7.20
N LYS A 313 4.31 -1.43 -6.02
CA LYS A 313 4.66 -0.89 -4.68
C LYS A 313 4.20 0.55 -4.39
N MET A 314 3.16 1.00 -5.08
CA MET A 314 2.61 2.36 -4.93
C MET A 314 1.20 2.36 -4.35
N VAL A 315 0.88 3.39 -3.56
CA VAL A 315 -0.48 3.63 -3.04
C VAL A 315 -1.22 4.59 -3.97
N VAL A 316 -2.40 4.16 -4.43
CA VAL A 316 -3.32 4.92 -5.29
C VAL A 316 -4.73 4.92 -4.72
N GLU A 317 -5.52 5.93 -5.08
CA GLU A 317 -6.98 5.94 -4.85
C GLU A 317 -7.73 5.31 -6.05
N GLY A 318 -9.01 4.96 -5.89
CA GLY A 318 -9.78 4.28 -6.95
C GLY A 318 -9.81 5.02 -8.29
N ALA A 319 -9.89 6.35 -8.25
CA ALA A 319 -9.81 7.22 -9.43
C ALA A 319 -8.51 6.99 -10.24
N ALA A 320 -7.37 6.93 -9.55
CA ALA A 320 -6.05 6.77 -10.14
C ALA A 320 -5.79 5.35 -10.67
N ALA A 321 -6.54 4.35 -10.18
CA ALA A 321 -6.47 2.98 -10.68
C ALA A 321 -7.30 2.76 -11.96
N CYS A 322 -8.26 3.63 -12.29
CA CYS A 322 -9.13 3.47 -13.47
C CYS A 322 -8.36 3.32 -14.81
N PRO A 323 -7.30 4.09 -15.12
CA PRO A 323 -6.47 3.89 -16.31
C PRO A 323 -5.88 2.49 -16.42
N VAL A 324 -5.32 1.98 -15.32
CA VAL A 324 -4.73 0.64 -15.24
C VAL A 324 -5.82 -0.44 -15.34
N ALA A 325 -6.98 -0.22 -14.70
CA ALA A 325 -8.14 -1.09 -14.81
C ALA A 325 -8.62 -1.26 -16.26
N ALA A 326 -8.58 -0.21 -17.09
CA ALA A 326 -8.95 -0.30 -18.50
C ALA A 326 -7.97 -1.17 -19.32
N VAL A 327 -6.67 -1.10 -19.02
CA VAL A 327 -5.65 -1.98 -19.63
C VAL A 327 -5.86 -3.43 -19.19
N MET A 328 -6.00 -3.67 -17.88
CA MET A 328 -6.19 -5.01 -17.32
C MET A 328 -7.51 -5.67 -17.77
N ALA A 329 -8.57 -4.88 -17.97
CA ALA A 329 -9.84 -5.34 -18.48
C ALA A 329 -9.87 -5.59 -20.00
N GLY A 330 -8.75 -5.36 -20.71
CA GLY A 330 -8.66 -5.54 -22.17
C GLY A 330 -9.52 -4.56 -22.98
N LYS A 331 -9.89 -3.40 -22.41
CA LYS A 331 -10.79 -2.42 -23.05
C LYS A 331 -10.15 -1.64 -24.21
N VAL A 332 -8.83 -1.75 -24.37
CA VAL A 332 -8.01 -1.01 -25.34
C VAL A 332 -7.22 -1.91 -26.29
N PRO A 333 -7.86 -2.91 -26.97
CA PRO A 333 -7.17 -3.90 -27.80
C PRO A 333 -6.28 -3.28 -28.90
N GLU A 334 -6.63 -2.08 -29.39
CA GLU A 334 -5.90 -1.30 -30.39
C GLU A 334 -4.55 -0.70 -29.90
N LEU A 335 -4.25 -0.84 -28.60
CA LEU A 335 -2.99 -0.40 -27.99
C LEU A 335 -1.96 -1.53 -27.82
N ARG A 336 -2.22 -2.72 -28.38
CA ARG A 336 -1.28 -3.85 -28.33
C ARG A 336 0.09 -3.46 -28.90
N GLY A 337 1.16 -3.74 -28.15
CA GLY A 337 2.55 -3.44 -28.51
C GLY A 337 2.94 -1.95 -28.45
N LYS A 338 2.04 -1.05 -28.03
CA LYS A 338 2.29 0.39 -27.95
C LYS A 338 2.82 0.83 -26.59
N ASN A 339 3.39 2.03 -26.54
CA ASN A 339 3.81 2.72 -25.33
C ASN A 339 2.65 3.54 -24.76
N VAL A 340 2.08 3.09 -23.65
CA VAL A 340 0.83 3.59 -23.05
C VAL A 340 1.08 4.20 -21.68
N VAL A 341 0.73 5.48 -21.50
CA VAL A 341 0.87 6.19 -20.22
C VAL A 341 -0.44 6.17 -19.45
N CYS A 342 -0.46 5.55 -18.27
CA CYS A 342 -1.54 5.63 -17.30
C CYS A 342 -1.28 6.75 -16.28
N ILE A 343 -2.22 7.68 -16.11
CA ILE A 343 -2.09 8.77 -15.14
C ILE A 343 -2.56 8.33 -13.75
N LEU A 344 -1.63 8.16 -12.80
CA LEU A 344 -1.96 7.85 -11.41
C LEU A 344 -2.35 9.13 -10.65
N SER A 345 -3.55 9.65 -10.93
CA SER A 345 -3.99 11.00 -10.54
C SER A 345 -3.90 11.35 -9.05
N GLY A 346 -3.95 10.37 -8.16
CA GLY A 346 -3.95 10.59 -6.72
C GLY A 346 -3.83 9.32 -5.87
N GLY A 347 -3.41 9.50 -4.62
CA GLY A 347 -3.20 8.44 -3.63
C GLY A 347 -3.95 8.66 -2.31
N ASN A 348 -4.93 9.57 -2.27
CA ASN A 348 -5.55 10.05 -1.03
C ASN A 348 -6.66 9.14 -0.50
N ILE A 349 -6.26 7.90 -0.19
CA ILE A 349 -7.09 6.88 0.46
C ILE A 349 -6.74 6.75 1.95
N ASN A 350 -7.76 6.69 2.81
CA ASN A 350 -7.62 6.35 4.24
C ASN A 350 -7.31 4.85 4.36
N SER A 351 -6.38 4.48 5.25
CA SER A 351 -6.02 3.10 5.57
C SER A 351 -7.22 2.19 5.90
N SER A 352 -8.28 2.68 6.57
CA SER A 352 -9.51 1.91 6.82
C SER A 352 -10.35 1.62 5.56
N ARG A 353 -10.24 2.48 4.53
CA ARG A 353 -10.78 2.22 3.19
C ARG A 353 -9.86 1.27 2.42
N MET A 354 -8.53 1.44 2.53
CA MET A 354 -7.55 0.57 1.88
C MET A 354 -7.71 -0.90 2.31
N SER A 355 -7.83 -1.20 3.62
CA SER A 355 -8.07 -2.57 4.11
C SER A 355 -9.27 -3.21 3.40
N ARG A 356 -10.41 -2.49 3.29
CA ARG A 356 -11.62 -3.01 2.64
C ARG A 356 -11.47 -3.18 1.12
N VAL A 357 -10.64 -2.36 0.46
CA VAL A 357 -10.32 -2.53 -0.97
C VAL A 357 -9.42 -3.75 -1.16
N ILE A 358 -8.44 -3.97 -0.27
CA ILE A 358 -7.61 -5.17 -0.26
C ILE A 358 -8.48 -6.42 -0.10
N ASP A 359 -9.35 -6.47 0.91
CA ASP A 359 -10.26 -7.60 1.14
C ASP A 359 -11.14 -7.89 -0.10
N ARG A 360 -11.66 -6.83 -0.75
CA ARG A 360 -12.50 -6.95 -1.96
C ARG A 360 -11.72 -7.40 -3.20
N GLY A 361 -10.52 -6.88 -3.42
CA GLY A 361 -9.70 -7.26 -4.58
C GLY A 361 -9.15 -8.69 -4.44
N MET A 362 -8.76 -9.11 -3.23
CA MET A 362 -8.38 -10.50 -2.96
C MET A 362 -9.56 -11.45 -3.21
N ALA A 363 -10.78 -11.08 -2.78
CA ALA A 363 -12.00 -11.80 -3.14
C ALA A 363 -12.24 -11.85 -4.66
N ALA A 364 -12.01 -10.74 -5.38
CA ALA A 364 -12.12 -10.68 -6.84
C ALA A 364 -11.04 -11.49 -7.59
N GLU A 365 -9.90 -11.75 -6.97
CA GLU A 365 -8.83 -12.64 -7.46
C GLU A 365 -9.03 -14.11 -7.01
N GLY A 366 -10.11 -14.42 -6.28
CA GLY A 366 -10.38 -15.74 -5.70
C GLY A 366 -9.51 -16.10 -4.49
N ARG A 367 -8.60 -15.20 -4.10
CA ARG A 367 -7.66 -15.36 -2.97
C ARG A 367 -8.36 -15.33 -1.61
N LEU A 368 -9.54 -14.73 -1.49
CA LEU A 368 -10.41 -14.88 -0.31
C LEU A 368 -11.67 -15.67 -0.67
N VAL A 369 -11.84 -16.82 -0.03
CA VAL A 369 -12.98 -17.72 -0.25
C VAL A 369 -13.81 -17.82 1.01
N LYS A 370 -15.13 -17.65 0.88
CA LYS A 370 -16.09 -17.88 1.97
C LYS A 370 -16.95 -19.10 1.64
N PHE A 371 -16.96 -20.06 2.53
CA PHE A 371 -17.82 -21.24 2.40
C PHE A 371 -18.46 -21.59 3.74
N SER A 372 -19.57 -22.31 3.67
CA SER A 372 -20.23 -22.89 4.83
C SER A 372 -20.19 -24.41 4.69
N VAL A 373 -19.75 -25.09 5.74
CA VAL A 373 -19.69 -26.56 5.80
C VAL A 373 -20.43 -27.06 7.05
N ALA A 374 -21.35 -27.98 6.85
CA ALA A 374 -22.00 -28.69 7.95
C ALA A 374 -21.08 -29.81 8.44
N LEU A 375 -20.74 -29.78 9.73
CA LEU A 375 -20.00 -30.85 10.41
C LEU A 375 -20.90 -31.52 11.45
N PRO A 376 -20.67 -32.79 11.83
CA PRO A 376 -21.22 -33.32 13.07
C PRO A 376 -20.66 -32.54 14.27
N ASP A 377 -21.50 -32.14 15.23
CA ASP A 377 -21.10 -31.36 16.41
C ASP A 377 -20.53 -32.29 17.49
N VAL A 378 -19.43 -32.98 17.14
CA VAL A 378 -18.72 -33.93 17.99
C VAL A 378 -17.26 -33.51 18.21
N PRO A 379 -16.63 -33.89 19.34
CA PRO A 379 -15.23 -33.57 19.61
C PRO A 379 -14.29 -33.95 18.45
N GLY A 380 -13.43 -33.01 18.06
CA GLY A 380 -12.45 -33.20 16.99
C GLY A 380 -12.95 -33.01 15.55
N ALA A 381 -14.26 -32.88 15.30
CA ALA A 381 -14.78 -32.63 13.94
C ALA A 381 -14.24 -31.31 13.36
N MET A 382 -14.28 -30.23 14.14
CA MET A 382 -13.73 -28.92 13.79
C MET A 382 -12.20 -28.95 13.58
N ALA A 383 -11.48 -29.72 14.40
CA ALA A 383 -10.03 -29.85 14.30
C ALA A 383 -9.60 -30.55 13.00
N LYS A 384 -10.34 -31.60 12.58
CA LYS A 384 -10.11 -32.29 11.30
C LYS A 384 -10.33 -31.36 10.10
N LEU A 385 -11.36 -30.52 10.14
CA LEU A 385 -11.61 -29.52 9.09
C LEU A 385 -10.47 -28.50 9.01
N LEU A 386 -10.07 -27.93 10.15
CA LEU A 386 -8.98 -26.95 10.22
C LEU A 386 -7.67 -27.55 9.70
N ALA A 387 -7.31 -28.76 10.13
CA ALA A 387 -6.13 -29.48 9.63
C ALA A 387 -6.17 -29.65 8.11
N LYS A 388 -7.29 -30.11 7.54
CA LYS A 388 -7.39 -30.32 6.08
C LYS A 388 -7.28 -29.02 5.27
N VAL A 389 -7.73 -27.89 5.81
CA VAL A 389 -7.55 -26.56 5.21
C VAL A 389 -6.06 -26.16 5.25
N THR A 390 -5.39 -26.33 6.40
CA THR A 390 -3.95 -25.98 6.53
C THR A 390 -3.03 -26.93 5.77
N ASP A 391 -3.34 -28.23 5.69
CA ASP A 391 -2.58 -29.25 4.94
C ASP A 391 -2.59 -29.00 3.42
N ASN A 392 -3.52 -28.17 2.94
CA ASN A 392 -3.55 -27.70 1.56
C ASN A 392 -2.88 -26.33 1.35
N GLY A 393 -2.30 -25.76 2.41
CA GLY A 393 -1.66 -24.45 2.37
C GLY A 393 -2.64 -23.27 2.43
N ALA A 394 -3.88 -23.46 2.87
CA ALA A 394 -4.85 -22.36 2.99
C ALA A 394 -4.86 -21.76 4.41
N ASP A 395 -4.90 -20.44 4.50
CA ASP A 395 -4.74 -19.66 5.73
C ASP A 395 -6.12 -19.28 6.31
N VAL A 396 -6.48 -19.73 7.51
CA VAL A 396 -7.82 -19.46 8.09
C VAL A 396 -7.91 -18.02 8.63
N LYS A 397 -8.86 -17.23 8.10
CA LYS A 397 -9.11 -15.83 8.51
C LYS A 397 -10.26 -15.69 9.48
N SER A 398 -11.32 -16.46 9.28
CA SER A 398 -12.49 -16.48 10.15
C SER A 398 -13.04 -17.89 10.24
N PHE A 399 -13.45 -18.28 11.45
CA PHE A 399 -14.03 -19.56 11.77
C PHE A 399 -15.17 -19.29 12.75
N VAL A 400 -16.41 -19.33 12.26
CA VAL A 400 -17.61 -19.03 13.05
C VAL A 400 -18.56 -20.22 13.02
N PRO A 401 -18.59 -21.04 14.08
CA PRO A 401 -19.63 -22.04 14.28
C PRO A 401 -20.98 -21.36 14.48
N GLU A 402 -21.98 -21.79 13.71
CA GLU A 402 -23.38 -21.39 13.83
C GLU A 402 -24.20 -22.62 14.29
N ARG A 403 -24.97 -22.43 15.36
CA ARG A 403 -25.79 -23.46 16.02
C ARG A 403 -27.25 -23.03 16.19
N ALA A 404 -27.52 -21.73 16.29
CA ALA A 404 -28.84 -21.22 16.67
C ALA A 404 -29.85 -21.24 15.51
N TRP A 405 -29.36 -21.14 14.26
CA TRP A 405 -30.19 -21.00 13.06
C TRP A 405 -30.06 -22.16 12.07
N MET A 406 -29.92 -23.38 12.61
CA MET A 406 -29.84 -24.63 11.85
C MET A 406 -31.22 -25.07 11.34
N ARG A 407 -31.35 -25.33 10.02
CA ARG A 407 -32.61 -25.77 9.38
C ARG A 407 -32.74 -27.29 9.19
N ARG A 408 -31.71 -28.08 9.53
CA ARG A 408 -31.63 -29.52 9.16
C ARG A 408 -31.77 -30.42 10.39
N ASP A 409 -30.86 -30.33 11.34
CA ASP A 409 -30.87 -31.13 12.57
C ASP A 409 -30.12 -30.42 13.73
N ILE A 410 -30.14 -31.04 14.92
CA ILE A 410 -29.50 -30.54 16.16
C ILE A 410 -28.14 -31.20 16.48
N PHE A 411 -27.70 -32.16 15.66
CA PHE A 411 -26.47 -32.93 15.84
C PHE A 411 -25.33 -32.45 14.93
N THR A 412 -25.62 -31.52 14.03
CA THR A 412 -24.65 -30.85 13.17
C THR A 412 -24.43 -29.40 13.59
N VAL A 413 -23.29 -28.84 13.19
CA VAL A 413 -22.90 -27.44 13.36
C VAL A 413 -22.47 -26.90 12.01
N SER A 414 -23.05 -25.77 11.60
CA SER A 414 -22.66 -25.09 10.37
C SER A 414 -21.46 -24.21 10.65
N VAL A 415 -20.30 -24.51 10.09
CA VAL A 415 -19.12 -23.67 10.23
C VAL A 415 -19.04 -22.74 9.02
N ASN A 416 -19.19 -21.44 9.29
CA ASN A 416 -18.88 -20.40 8.31
C ASN A 416 -17.38 -20.11 8.36
N MET A 417 -16.68 -20.42 7.26
CA MET A 417 -15.24 -20.17 7.12
C MET A 417 -14.97 -19.04 6.13
N LEU A 418 -13.97 -18.22 6.45
CA LEU A 418 -13.26 -17.35 5.50
C LEU A 418 -11.81 -17.81 5.49
N ILE A 419 -11.30 -18.18 4.32
CA ILE A 419 -9.92 -18.64 4.12
C ILE A 419 -9.21 -17.79 3.08
N GLU A 420 -7.89 -17.73 3.18
CA GLU A 420 -7.01 -17.22 2.14
C GLU A 420 -6.36 -18.36 1.37
N THR A 421 -6.31 -18.21 0.04
CA THR A 421 -5.69 -19.12 -0.93
C THR A 421 -4.76 -18.32 -1.84
N SER A 422 -3.91 -19.00 -2.61
CA SER A 422 -2.94 -18.34 -3.50
C SER A 422 -3.59 -17.70 -4.73
N ASP A 423 -4.57 -18.39 -5.34
CA ASP A 423 -5.33 -17.95 -6.50
C ASP A 423 -6.64 -18.76 -6.69
N VAL A 424 -7.37 -18.48 -7.77
CA VAL A 424 -8.60 -19.20 -8.17
C VAL A 424 -8.39 -20.71 -8.39
N HIS A 425 -7.20 -21.15 -8.81
CA HIS A 425 -6.93 -22.57 -9.07
C HIS A 425 -6.78 -23.33 -7.75
N HIS A 426 -5.98 -22.80 -6.83
CA HIS A 426 -5.88 -23.32 -5.47
C HIS A 426 -7.27 -23.32 -4.80
N ALA A 427 -8.06 -22.24 -4.90
CA ALA A 427 -9.43 -22.23 -4.39
C ALA A 427 -10.28 -23.39 -4.93
N LYS A 428 -10.26 -23.65 -6.23
CA LYS A 428 -11.00 -24.76 -6.88
C LYS A 428 -10.44 -26.15 -6.55
N ASP A 429 -9.14 -26.28 -6.37
CA ASP A 429 -8.54 -27.57 -6.02
C ASP A 429 -8.73 -27.91 -4.55
N LEU A 430 -8.75 -26.91 -3.67
CA LEU A 430 -9.19 -27.06 -2.29
C LEU A 430 -10.68 -27.44 -2.21
N GLU A 431 -11.55 -26.80 -3.00
CA GLU A 431 -12.97 -27.18 -3.13
C GLU A 431 -13.11 -28.68 -3.49
N LYS A 432 -12.45 -29.11 -4.58
CA LYS A 432 -12.46 -30.53 -5.02
C LYS A 432 -11.94 -31.49 -3.94
N LYS A 433 -10.86 -31.13 -3.24
CA LYS A 433 -10.27 -31.98 -2.17
C LYS A 433 -11.16 -32.03 -0.93
N LEU A 434 -11.79 -30.93 -0.54
CA LEU A 434 -12.76 -30.89 0.57
C LEU A 434 -14.04 -31.69 0.25
N VAL A 435 -14.47 -31.71 -1.02
CA VAL A 435 -15.56 -32.57 -1.50
C VAL A 435 -15.19 -34.06 -1.52
N LYS A 436 -13.90 -34.40 -1.67
CA LYS A 436 -13.43 -35.77 -1.90
C LYS A 436 -12.92 -36.50 -0.64
N ASP A 437 -12.27 -35.79 0.29
CA ASP A 437 -11.30 -36.40 1.21
C ASP A 437 -11.77 -36.58 2.67
N TYR A 438 -12.97 -37.12 2.88
CA TYR A 438 -13.18 -37.96 4.07
C TYR A 438 -12.91 -39.43 3.67
N PRO A 439 -11.82 -40.11 4.11
CA PRO A 439 -10.77 -39.66 5.06
C PRO A 439 -9.27 -40.08 4.85
N HIS A 440 -8.39 -39.48 5.69
CA HIS A 440 -6.96 -39.80 6.09
C HIS A 440 -5.78 -39.21 5.26
N SER A 441 -4.52 -39.00 5.74
CA SER A 441 -3.84 -39.04 7.09
C SER A 441 -2.50 -38.20 7.12
N HIS A 442 -1.61 -38.35 8.13
CA HIS A 442 -0.42 -37.49 8.46
C HIS A 442 0.97 -38.21 8.43
N PHE A 443 2.11 -37.47 8.58
CA PHE A 443 3.39 -37.89 9.23
C PHE A 443 4.35 -36.71 9.64
N ILE A 444 5.51 -36.98 10.31
CA ILE A 444 6.41 -36.05 11.08
C ILE A 444 7.91 -36.47 10.97
N MET A 445 8.93 -35.56 11.01
CA MET A 445 10.18 -35.65 11.85
C MET A 445 11.39 -34.67 11.58
N ASN A 446 11.90 -34.08 12.69
CA ASN A 446 13.28 -33.84 13.21
C ASN A 446 14.52 -33.37 12.38
N ASN A 447 15.38 -32.60 13.08
CA ASN A 447 16.59 -31.88 12.60
C ASN A 447 17.95 -32.41 13.09
N PHE A 448 19.03 -32.04 12.39
CA PHE A 448 20.44 -32.09 12.83
C PHE A 448 21.25 -30.83 12.38
N SER A 449 22.40 -30.57 13.00
CA SER A 449 23.22 -29.35 12.87
C SER A 449 24.61 -29.57 12.22
N GLY A 450 25.28 -28.49 11.78
CA GLY A 450 26.58 -28.53 11.07
C GLY A 450 27.55 -27.39 11.44
N SER A 451 28.82 -27.54 11.03
CA SER A 451 30.03 -26.84 11.52
C SER A 451 30.41 -25.51 10.83
N GLU A 452 31.40 -24.79 11.41
CA GLU A 452 31.86 -23.44 11.04
C GLU A 452 33.15 -23.40 10.19
N GLU A 453 33.30 -22.36 9.34
CA GLU A 453 34.52 -21.96 8.61
C GLU A 453 35.01 -20.55 9.05
N GLN A 454 36.18 -20.08 8.57
CA GLN A 454 36.73 -18.77 8.93
C GLN A 454 36.10 -17.59 8.14
N PRO A 455 35.82 -16.44 8.79
CA PRO A 455 35.07 -15.33 8.17
C PRO A 455 35.91 -14.37 7.32
N HIS A 456 35.33 -13.91 6.20
CA HIS A 456 35.84 -12.87 5.30
C HIS A 456 35.44 -11.46 5.77
N VAL A 457 36.33 -10.48 5.51
CA VAL A 457 36.09 -9.06 5.86
C VAL A 457 35.94 -8.23 4.59
N LEU A 458 34.75 -7.70 4.36
CA LEU A 458 34.41 -6.99 3.12
C LEU A 458 35.21 -5.69 2.93
N THR A 459 35.68 -5.45 1.72
CA THR A 459 36.42 -4.25 1.31
C THR A 459 35.61 -3.37 0.36
N PHE A 460 35.94 -2.07 0.34
CA PHE A 460 35.29 -1.12 -0.56
C PHE A 460 35.55 -1.41 -2.06
N ASN A 461 36.69 -2.03 -2.39
CA ASN A 461 37.03 -2.33 -3.78
C ASN A 461 36.15 -3.45 -4.37
N GLU A 462 35.71 -4.40 -3.53
CA GLU A 462 34.71 -5.40 -3.93
C GLU A 462 33.35 -4.74 -4.21
N ILE A 463 32.91 -3.81 -3.37
CA ILE A 463 31.68 -3.03 -3.57
C ILE A 463 31.76 -2.20 -4.86
N LYS A 464 32.90 -1.55 -5.14
CA LYS A 464 33.08 -0.77 -6.37
C LYS A 464 32.95 -1.66 -7.63
N ARG A 465 33.63 -2.80 -7.64
CA ARG A 465 33.53 -3.79 -8.73
C ARG A 465 32.13 -4.37 -8.86
N ALA A 466 31.41 -4.54 -7.74
CA ALA A 466 30.02 -4.96 -7.77
C ALA A 466 29.11 -3.91 -8.43
N ALA A 467 29.29 -2.63 -8.14
CA ALA A 467 28.55 -1.55 -8.80
C ALA A 467 28.75 -1.55 -10.32
N GLU A 468 30.01 -1.59 -10.78
CA GLU A 468 30.37 -1.67 -12.20
C GLU A 468 29.76 -2.93 -12.88
N ARG A 469 29.68 -4.06 -12.16
CA ARG A 469 29.10 -5.32 -12.66
C ARG A 469 27.58 -5.32 -12.73
N ILE A 470 26.89 -4.71 -11.76
CA ILE A 470 25.43 -4.80 -11.66
C ILE A 470 24.67 -3.69 -12.39
N GLU A 471 25.34 -2.59 -12.77
CA GLU A 471 24.78 -1.40 -13.44
C GLU A 471 23.74 -1.72 -14.53
N GLY A 472 24.09 -2.56 -15.50
CA GLY A 472 23.22 -2.91 -16.64
C GLY A 472 21.98 -3.77 -16.32
N GLY A 473 21.60 -3.97 -15.06
CA GLY A 473 20.41 -4.74 -14.69
C GLY A 473 19.93 -4.55 -13.25
N ILE A 474 20.23 -3.40 -12.66
CA ILE A 474 19.72 -2.94 -11.35
C ILE A 474 19.19 -1.52 -11.54
N ILE A 475 18.09 -1.18 -10.87
CA ILE A 475 17.54 0.17 -10.95
C ILE A 475 18.29 1.08 -9.97
N HIS A 476 18.74 2.24 -10.45
CA HIS A 476 19.15 3.34 -9.56
C HIS A 476 17.92 3.91 -8.87
N THR A 477 17.70 3.47 -7.63
CA THR A 477 16.51 3.83 -6.86
C THR A 477 16.57 5.30 -6.42
N PRO A 478 15.42 5.98 -6.31
CA PRO A 478 15.39 7.37 -5.89
C PRO A 478 15.78 7.50 -4.40
N LEU A 479 16.48 8.59 -4.10
CA LEU A 479 16.65 9.11 -2.75
C LEU A 479 15.80 10.38 -2.66
N CYS A 480 14.75 10.33 -1.85
CA CYS A 480 13.76 11.42 -1.72
C CYS A 480 13.74 11.96 -0.29
N GLU A 481 13.50 13.26 -0.11
CA GLU A 481 13.11 13.79 1.19
C GLU A 481 11.74 13.21 1.60
N ALA A 482 11.63 12.72 2.85
CA ALA A 482 10.37 12.20 3.38
C ALA A 482 9.40 13.35 3.67
N LYS A 483 8.11 13.19 3.35
CA LYS A 483 7.07 14.12 3.81
C LYS A 483 6.94 14.10 5.33
N LEU A 484 7.35 13.00 5.99
CA LEU A 484 7.46 12.86 7.44
C LEU A 484 8.37 13.91 8.09
N SER A 485 9.39 14.44 7.40
CA SER A 485 10.30 15.49 7.89
C SER A 485 9.56 16.77 8.32
N LYS A 486 8.35 17.01 7.80
CA LYS A 486 7.52 18.17 8.18
C LYS A 486 6.81 18.00 9.54
N TYR A 487 6.84 16.80 10.10
CA TYR A 487 6.13 16.43 11.33
C TYR A 487 7.09 16.00 12.45
N MET A 488 8.40 16.13 12.24
CA MET A 488 9.45 15.73 13.18
C MET A 488 10.65 16.68 13.07
N ASP A 489 11.44 16.82 14.14
CA ASP A 489 12.64 17.68 14.16
C ASP A 489 13.83 17.09 13.36
N TYR A 490 13.59 16.29 12.32
CA TYR A 490 14.60 15.53 11.56
C TYR A 490 14.44 15.79 10.06
N ASN A 491 15.55 16.03 9.34
CA ASN A 491 15.53 16.06 7.88
C ASN A 491 15.70 14.62 7.37
N ILE A 492 14.59 13.89 7.28
CA ILE A 492 14.55 12.47 6.90
C ILE A 492 14.58 12.34 5.38
N TYR A 493 15.47 11.48 4.87
CA TYR A 493 15.53 11.07 3.47
C TYR A 493 15.29 9.57 3.38
N LEU A 494 14.58 9.12 2.33
CA LEU A 494 14.26 7.72 2.09
C LEU A 494 15.07 7.23 0.88
N LYS A 495 15.86 6.18 1.06
CA LYS A 495 16.46 5.42 -0.05
C LYS A 495 15.51 4.28 -0.41
N CYS A 496 14.77 4.44 -1.51
CA CYS A 496 13.59 3.63 -1.83
C CYS A 496 13.95 2.31 -2.54
N GLU A 497 14.66 1.41 -1.86
CA GLU A 497 14.98 0.07 -2.38
C GLU A 497 13.76 -0.85 -2.53
N ASN A 498 12.63 -0.51 -1.92
CA ASN A 498 11.33 -1.12 -2.22
C ASN A 498 10.85 -0.87 -3.66
N LEU A 499 11.43 0.08 -4.40
CA LEU A 499 11.12 0.35 -5.82
C LEU A 499 12.03 -0.39 -6.81
N GLN A 500 12.88 -1.30 -6.34
CA GLN A 500 13.61 -2.27 -7.17
C GLN A 500 12.68 -3.20 -7.97
N TYR A 501 13.16 -4.00 -8.92
CA TYR A 501 12.27 -4.82 -9.77
C TYR A 501 11.48 -5.84 -8.93
N THR A 502 12.18 -6.60 -8.10
CA THR A 502 11.63 -7.58 -7.17
C THR A 502 11.08 -6.94 -5.90
N GLY A 503 11.15 -5.61 -5.76
CA GLY A 503 10.62 -4.86 -4.63
C GLY A 503 11.51 -4.84 -3.37
N SER A 504 12.82 -5.09 -3.49
CA SER A 504 13.76 -4.99 -2.36
C SER A 504 15.22 -4.81 -2.79
N CYS A 505 16.08 -4.37 -1.86
CA CYS A 505 17.54 -4.25 -2.10
C CYS A 505 18.25 -5.59 -2.34
N ALA A 506 17.63 -6.73 -1.99
CA ALA A 506 18.26 -8.04 -2.05
C ALA A 506 18.75 -8.41 -3.46
N GLU A 507 18.05 -7.92 -4.49
CA GLU A 507 18.35 -8.21 -5.89
C GLU A 507 19.74 -7.70 -6.33
N ARG A 508 20.25 -6.63 -5.70
CA ARG A 508 21.62 -6.12 -5.94
C ARG A 508 22.69 -7.14 -5.56
N GLY A 509 22.55 -7.71 -4.36
CA GLY A 509 23.46 -8.73 -3.84
C GLY A 509 23.39 -10.00 -4.68
N ILE A 510 22.18 -10.49 -4.91
CA ILE A 510 21.93 -11.68 -5.72
C ILE A 510 22.48 -11.53 -7.14
N ARG A 511 22.17 -10.44 -7.85
CA ARG A 511 22.68 -10.21 -9.22
C ARG A 511 24.21 -10.15 -9.24
N ASN A 512 24.83 -9.54 -8.23
CA ASN A 512 26.29 -9.52 -8.13
C ASN A 512 26.88 -10.91 -7.91
N ALA A 513 26.30 -11.72 -7.02
CA ALA A 513 26.74 -13.08 -6.77
C ALA A 513 26.61 -13.96 -8.03
N LEU A 514 25.43 -13.99 -8.65
CA LEU A 514 25.16 -14.74 -9.88
C LEU A 514 26.12 -14.37 -11.03
N LEU A 515 26.41 -13.08 -11.22
CA LEU A 515 27.37 -12.64 -12.24
C LEU A 515 28.85 -12.86 -11.85
N THR A 516 29.16 -13.03 -10.56
CA THR A 516 30.54 -13.33 -10.12
C THR A 516 30.82 -14.83 -10.26
N TYR A 517 29.92 -15.68 -9.80
CA TYR A 517 29.98 -17.13 -9.92
C TYR A 517 29.63 -17.66 -11.33
N GLY A 518 29.27 -16.80 -12.28
CA GLY A 518 28.52 -17.17 -13.49
C GLY A 518 29.17 -18.18 -14.46
N LYS A 519 30.46 -18.52 -14.31
CA LYS A 519 31.10 -19.63 -15.04
C LYS A 519 31.18 -20.93 -14.23
N ASP A 520 31.20 -20.83 -12.91
CA ASP A 520 31.38 -21.96 -11.99
C ASP A 520 30.03 -22.58 -11.59
N ILE A 521 28.93 -21.84 -11.71
CA ILE A 521 27.56 -22.36 -11.55
C ILE A 521 27.21 -23.36 -12.68
N GLY A 522 27.49 -23.01 -13.94
CA GLY A 522 27.12 -23.83 -15.11
C GLY A 522 25.64 -24.24 -15.11
N GLU A 523 25.35 -25.48 -15.53
CA GLU A 523 24.00 -26.08 -15.48
C GLU A 523 23.54 -26.47 -14.06
N ARG A 524 24.43 -26.44 -13.05
CA ARG A 524 24.10 -26.88 -11.68
C ARG A 524 23.09 -25.94 -11.01
N GLY A 525 23.20 -24.65 -11.30
CA GLY A 525 22.34 -23.63 -10.69
C GLY A 525 22.68 -23.34 -9.22
N VAL A 526 21.80 -22.58 -8.59
CA VAL A 526 21.95 -22.12 -7.20
C VAL A 526 20.78 -22.55 -6.33
N ILE A 527 21.06 -22.83 -5.05
CA ILE A 527 20.05 -23.13 -4.03
C ILE A 527 19.96 -22.00 -3.00
N VAL A 528 18.74 -21.55 -2.72
CA VAL A 528 18.48 -20.33 -1.94
C VAL A 528 17.47 -20.63 -0.83
N PRO A 529 17.95 -20.92 0.41
CA PRO A 529 17.06 -21.08 1.57
C PRO A 529 16.58 -19.71 2.05
N SER A 530 15.41 -19.27 1.55
CA SER A 530 14.86 -17.96 1.91
C SER A 530 13.34 -17.87 1.82
N LEU A 531 12.74 -17.33 2.87
CA LEU A 531 11.29 -17.05 3.00
C LEU A 531 10.81 -15.79 2.25
N GLY A 532 11.71 -14.99 1.68
CA GLY A 532 11.38 -13.61 1.29
C GLY A 532 12.26 -13.00 0.21
N ASN A 533 12.77 -11.80 0.49
CA ASN A 533 13.33 -10.90 -0.51
C ASN A 533 14.48 -11.50 -1.36
N MET A 534 15.31 -12.37 -0.79
CA MET A 534 16.38 -13.05 -1.54
C MET A 534 15.86 -14.14 -2.48
N ALA A 535 14.80 -14.88 -2.12
CA ALA A 535 14.19 -15.86 -3.01
C ALA A 535 13.61 -15.19 -4.28
N LEU A 536 12.88 -14.08 -4.11
CA LEU A 536 12.35 -13.30 -5.24
C LEU A 536 13.47 -12.68 -6.09
N GLY A 537 14.50 -12.10 -5.45
CA GLY A 537 15.72 -11.63 -6.11
C GLY A 537 16.37 -12.71 -6.98
N SER A 538 16.47 -13.93 -6.44
CA SER A 538 17.10 -15.08 -7.09
C SER A 538 16.28 -15.61 -8.24
N ALA A 539 14.97 -15.83 -8.04
CA ALA A 539 14.09 -16.29 -9.12
C ALA A 539 14.14 -15.35 -10.34
N TYR A 540 14.03 -14.03 -10.11
CA TYR A 540 14.09 -13.06 -11.19
C TYR A 540 15.47 -12.97 -11.88
N HIS A 541 16.56 -12.88 -11.11
CA HIS A 541 17.89 -12.73 -11.71
C HIS A 541 18.44 -14.04 -12.29
N GLY A 542 18.06 -15.19 -11.74
CA GLY A 542 18.33 -16.49 -12.35
C GLY A 542 17.64 -16.61 -13.71
N GLY A 543 16.32 -16.41 -13.74
CA GLY A 543 15.54 -16.46 -14.99
C GLY A 543 16.02 -15.47 -16.06
N THR A 544 16.41 -14.24 -15.69
CA THR A 544 16.96 -13.26 -16.64
C THR A 544 18.40 -13.52 -17.09
N LEU A 545 19.18 -14.31 -16.33
CA LEU A 545 20.55 -14.71 -16.69
C LEU A 545 20.63 -16.13 -17.27
N GLY A 546 19.52 -16.87 -17.33
CA GLY A 546 19.49 -18.29 -17.76
C GLY A 546 20.12 -19.25 -16.75
N ILE A 547 20.19 -18.88 -15.47
CA ILE A 547 20.76 -19.70 -14.39
C ILE A 547 19.63 -20.42 -13.66
N PRO A 548 19.66 -21.77 -13.51
CA PRO A 548 18.67 -22.49 -12.71
C PRO A 548 18.70 -22.07 -11.24
N VAL A 549 17.53 -21.89 -10.63
CA VAL A 549 17.38 -21.46 -9.24
C VAL A 549 16.39 -22.36 -8.53
N THR A 550 16.86 -23.00 -7.45
CA THR A 550 16.02 -23.74 -6.52
C THR A 550 15.84 -22.91 -5.25
N VAL A 551 14.60 -22.54 -4.95
CA VAL A 551 14.22 -21.80 -3.75
C VAL A 551 13.69 -22.78 -2.71
N VAL A 552 14.29 -22.79 -1.52
CA VAL A 552 13.85 -23.64 -0.40
C VAL A 552 13.12 -22.78 0.62
N MET A 553 11.88 -23.17 0.92
CA MET A 553 11.00 -22.49 1.85
C MET A 553 10.38 -23.50 2.84
N PRO A 554 10.12 -23.11 4.10
CA PRO A 554 9.27 -23.88 5.01
C PRO A 554 7.87 -24.15 4.45
N GLU A 555 7.24 -25.26 4.86
CA GLU A 555 5.89 -25.64 4.43
C GLU A 555 4.82 -24.61 4.82
N LYS A 556 5.01 -23.91 5.95
CA LYS A 556 4.11 -22.88 6.48
C LYS A 556 4.26 -21.50 5.79
N THR A 557 4.93 -21.44 4.65
CA THR A 557 5.15 -20.18 3.92
C THR A 557 3.87 -19.70 3.26
N ALA A 558 3.64 -18.38 3.26
CA ALA A 558 2.48 -17.79 2.59
C ALA A 558 2.44 -18.19 1.11
N PRO A 559 1.37 -18.85 0.61
CA PRO A 559 1.35 -19.42 -0.74
C PRO A 559 1.68 -18.44 -1.86
N ALA A 560 1.30 -17.17 -1.71
CA ALA A 560 1.60 -16.10 -2.67
C ALA A 560 3.11 -15.85 -2.85
N HIS A 561 3.95 -16.10 -1.82
CA HIS A 561 5.41 -15.95 -1.92
C HIS A 561 6.02 -17.09 -2.76
N ALA A 562 5.59 -18.34 -2.51
CA ALA A 562 6.00 -19.50 -3.27
C ALA A 562 5.56 -19.39 -4.74
N GLN A 563 4.28 -19.06 -4.98
CA GLN A 563 3.76 -18.84 -6.34
C GLN A 563 4.53 -17.76 -7.08
N ARG A 564 4.84 -16.61 -6.46
CA ARG A 564 5.59 -15.52 -7.12
C ARG A 564 7.03 -15.91 -7.47
N CYS A 565 7.67 -16.83 -6.74
CA CYS A 565 8.98 -17.37 -7.13
C CYS A 565 8.85 -18.32 -8.33
N SER A 566 7.83 -19.17 -8.36
CA SER A 566 7.55 -20.07 -9.48
C SER A 566 7.12 -19.32 -10.76
N GLU A 567 6.32 -18.26 -10.65
CA GLU A 567 5.98 -17.32 -11.74
C GLU A 567 7.22 -16.71 -12.41
N LEU A 568 8.32 -16.59 -11.67
CA LEU A 568 9.60 -16.03 -12.15
C LEU A 568 10.55 -17.11 -12.67
N GLY A 569 10.15 -18.39 -12.67
CA GLY A 569 10.92 -19.50 -13.23
C GLY A 569 11.85 -20.22 -12.24
N ALA A 570 11.68 -20.06 -10.92
CA ALA A 570 12.41 -20.84 -9.93
C ALA A 570 11.67 -22.12 -9.54
N ASP A 571 12.44 -23.19 -9.31
CA ASP A 571 11.95 -24.43 -8.71
C ASP A 571 11.75 -24.22 -7.21
N VAL A 572 10.51 -24.34 -6.71
CA VAL A 572 10.19 -24.09 -5.31
C VAL A 572 10.05 -25.41 -4.56
N VAL A 573 10.91 -25.61 -3.57
CA VAL A 573 10.88 -26.75 -2.65
C VAL A 573 10.32 -26.29 -1.31
N LEU A 574 9.17 -26.86 -0.92
CA LEU A 574 8.63 -26.70 0.43
C LEU A 574 9.18 -27.82 1.33
N CYS A 575 9.95 -27.46 2.36
CA CYS A 575 10.60 -28.40 3.26
C CYS A 575 10.79 -27.82 4.66
N GLY A 576 10.31 -28.52 5.68
CA GLY A 576 10.52 -28.19 7.09
C GLY A 576 9.51 -27.20 7.67
N GLU A 577 9.53 -27.04 8.99
CA GLU A 577 8.62 -26.16 9.72
C GLU A 577 9.10 -24.70 9.78
N ASN A 578 10.41 -24.48 9.74
CA ASN A 578 11.03 -23.16 9.92
C ASN A 578 12.28 -22.96 9.03
N LEU A 579 12.80 -21.72 8.99
CA LEU A 579 13.89 -21.35 8.08
C LEU A 579 15.21 -22.10 8.35
N ASP A 580 15.52 -22.45 9.60
CA ASP A 580 16.73 -23.21 9.93
C ASP A 580 16.66 -24.63 9.34
N ASP A 581 15.47 -25.24 9.26
CA ASP A 581 15.22 -26.53 8.59
C ASP A 581 15.48 -26.43 7.08
N ALA A 582 14.96 -25.37 6.44
CA ALA A 582 15.17 -25.09 5.02
C ALA A 582 16.66 -24.81 4.70
N ILE A 583 17.38 -24.13 5.59
CA ILE A 583 18.85 -23.96 5.50
C ILE A 583 19.56 -25.32 5.63
N CYS A 584 19.11 -26.20 6.53
CA CYS A 584 19.69 -27.54 6.70
C CYS A 584 19.50 -28.39 5.43
N TYR A 585 18.31 -28.39 4.85
CA TYR A 585 18.04 -29.02 3.55
C TYR A 585 18.94 -28.46 2.44
N ALA A 586 19.05 -27.13 2.32
CA ALA A 586 19.88 -26.50 1.31
C ALA A 586 21.38 -26.84 1.47
N LYS A 587 21.89 -26.89 2.71
CA LYS A 587 23.26 -27.32 3.02
C LYS A 587 23.51 -28.77 2.61
N LYS A 588 22.54 -29.67 2.80
CA LYS A 588 22.65 -31.06 2.37
C LYS A 588 22.75 -31.17 0.84
N VAL A 589 21.84 -30.54 0.10
CA VAL A 589 21.85 -30.53 -1.39
C VAL A 589 23.15 -29.91 -1.93
N HIS A 590 23.69 -28.90 -1.23
CA HIS A 590 25.00 -28.31 -1.55
C HIS A 590 26.16 -29.28 -1.31
N GLN A 591 26.19 -29.99 -0.18
CA GLN A 591 27.21 -31.00 0.15
C GLN A 591 27.20 -32.20 -0.81
N ASP A 592 26.02 -32.60 -1.28
CA ASP A 592 25.85 -33.64 -2.31
C ASP A 592 26.35 -33.18 -3.71
N GLY A 593 26.87 -31.94 -3.82
CA GLY A 593 27.57 -31.42 -5.00
C GLY A 593 26.66 -30.85 -6.09
N HIS A 594 25.36 -30.75 -5.83
CA HIS A 594 24.35 -30.47 -6.85
C HIS A 594 24.20 -28.98 -7.19
N GLN A 595 24.29 -28.06 -6.22
CA GLN A 595 24.01 -26.62 -6.42
C GLN A 595 24.89 -25.74 -5.53
N ILE A 596 25.18 -24.50 -5.93
CA ILE A 596 25.85 -23.50 -5.06
C ILE A 596 24.82 -22.88 -4.11
N ILE A 597 25.07 -22.94 -2.80
CA ILE A 597 24.21 -22.26 -1.81
C ILE A 597 24.49 -20.75 -1.82
N LEU A 598 23.44 -19.94 -1.93
CA LEU A 598 23.52 -18.48 -1.78
C LEU A 598 22.77 -18.04 -0.51
N ASP A 599 23.48 -17.36 0.39
CA ASP A 599 22.92 -16.79 1.62
C ASP A 599 23.22 -15.29 1.76
N ALA A 600 22.72 -14.66 2.83
CA ALA A 600 22.81 -13.23 3.07
C ALA A 600 24.18 -12.73 3.57
N ASP A 601 25.08 -13.65 3.94
CA ASP A 601 26.42 -13.41 4.47
C ASP A 601 27.52 -13.73 3.44
N ASP A 602 27.15 -14.32 2.29
CA ASP A 602 27.99 -14.50 1.11
C ASP A 602 28.74 -13.19 0.73
N PRO A 603 30.08 -13.21 0.58
CA PRO A 603 30.88 -12.02 0.26
C PRO A 603 30.46 -11.27 -1.01
N HIS A 604 29.97 -11.97 -2.03
CA HIS A 604 29.53 -11.37 -3.29
C HIS A 604 28.11 -10.80 -3.16
N VAL A 605 27.21 -11.45 -2.42
CA VAL A 605 25.92 -10.87 -2.03
C VAL A 605 26.14 -9.58 -1.23
N MET A 606 27.02 -9.61 -0.23
CA MET A 606 27.42 -8.44 0.54
C MET A 606 27.99 -7.32 -0.35
N ALA A 607 28.95 -7.62 -1.22
CA ALA A 607 29.53 -6.63 -2.14
C ALA A 607 28.46 -5.92 -3.01
N GLY A 608 27.45 -6.65 -3.51
CA GLY A 608 26.33 -6.08 -4.25
C GLY A 608 25.37 -5.25 -3.38
N LEU A 609 25.11 -5.66 -2.14
CA LEU A 609 24.33 -4.84 -1.19
C LEU A 609 25.04 -3.53 -0.83
N GLY A 610 26.38 -3.50 -0.83
CA GLY A 610 27.18 -2.32 -0.54
C GLY A 610 26.96 -1.16 -1.52
N THR A 611 26.50 -1.43 -2.75
CA THR A 611 26.26 -0.36 -3.75
C THR A 611 25.12 0.58 -3.33
N VAL A 612 24.24 0.16 -2.41
CA VAL A 612 23.24 1.04 -1.80
C VAL A 612 23.92 2.20 -1.06
N GLY A 613 24.99 1.94 -0.31
CA GLY A 613 25.75 2.96 0.40
C GLY A 613 26.52 3.89 -0.55
N LEU A 614 27.05 3.34 -1.65
CA LEU A 614 27.68 4.12 -2.74
C LEU A 614 26.66 5.10 -3.36
N GLU A 615 25.46 4.62 -3.71
CA GLU A 615 24.41 5.48 -4.26
C GLU A 615 23.94 6.54 -3.26
N ILE A 616 23.76 6.22 -1.98
CA ILE A 616 23.33 7.18 -0.95
C ILE A 616 24.29 8.37 -0.86
N ILE A 617 25.61 8.12 -0.73
CA ILE A 617 26.59 9.20 -0.60
C ILE A 617 26.76 9.96 -1.93
N THR A 618 26.52 9.32 -3.08
CA THR A 618 26.55 9.99 -4.39
C THR A 618 25.32 10.89 -4.60
N GLN A 619 24.12 10.44 -4.19
CA GLN A 619 22.86 11.16 -4.32
C GLN A 619 22.70 12.26 -3.25
N LEU A 620 23.27 12.07 -2.05
CA LEU A 620 23.29 13.04 -0.97
C LEU A 620 24.67 13.08 -0.28
N PRO A 621 25.67 13.76 -0.86
CA PRO A 621 27.01 13.91 -0.25
C PRO A 621 26.96 14.54 1.14
N GLU A 622 25.92 15.33 1.42
CA GLU A 622 25.67 15.99 2.69
C GLU A 622 24.98 15.11 3.75
N ALA A 623 24.81 13.80 3.52
CA ALA A 623 24.19 12.89 4.50
C ALA A 623 24.99 12.86 5.82
N ASP A 624 24.34 13.15 6.94
CA ASP A 624 24.94 13.13 8.28
C ASP A 624 24.93 11.72 8.87
N ALA A 625 23.86 10.98 8.62
CA ALA A 625 23.69 9.61 9.09
C ALA A 625 22.94 8.73 8.09
N VAL A 626 23.23 7.43 8.09
CA VAL A 626 22.51 6.39 7.36
C VAL A 626 22.01 5.33 8.36
N ILE A 627 20.71 5.06 8.35
CA ILE A 627 20.05 4.08 9.22
C ILE A 627 19.63 2.87 8.37
N VAL A 628 20.12 1.70 8.75
CA VAL A 628 20.07 0.47 7.95
C VAL A 628 19.31 -0.64 8.70
N PRO A 629 18.26 -1.25 8.12
CA PRO A 629 17.59 -2.41 8.71
C PRO A 629 18.52 -3.64 8.81
N VAL A 630 18.45 -4.38 9.91
CA VAL A 630 19.41 -5.46 10.22
C VAL A 630 18.74 -6.83 10.32
N GLY A 631 18.82 -7.60 9.24
CA GLY A 631 18.65 -9.06 9.22
C GLY A 631 19.95 -9.74 9.67
N GLY A 632 20.45 -10.72 8.92
CA GLY A 632 21.75 -11.36 9.20
C GLY A 632 22.95 -10.41 9.26
N GLY A 633 22.83 -9.17 8.76
CA GLY A 633 23.83 -8.11 8.90
C GLY A 633 24.52 -7.69 7.61
N GLY A 634 24.43 -8.48 6.53
CA GLY A 634 25.10 -8.22 5.25
C GLY A 634 24.86 -6.81 4.68
N LEU A 635 23.62 -6.32 4.68
CA LEU A 635 23.30 -4.94 4.24
C LEU A 635 23.99 -3.88 5.12
N LEU A 636 23.93 -4.03 6.44
CA LEU A 636 24.56 -3.08 7.38
C LEU A 636 26.09 -3.07 7.20
N ALA A 637 26.72 -4.23 7.18
CA ALA A 637 28.16 -4.38 6.97
C ALA A 637 28.62 -3.70 5.67
N SER A 638 27.87 -3.89 4.59
CA SER A 638 28.25 -3.43 3.27
C SER A 638 28.01 -1.94 3.07
N VAL A 639 26.88 -1.41 3.57
CA VAL A 639 26.62 0.04 3.61
C VAL A 639 27.62 0.74 4.52
N LEU A 640 27.99 0.15 5.67
CA LEU A 640 29.00 0.70 6.58
C LEU A 640 30.36 0.88 5.88
N VAL A 641 30.84 -0.15 5.16
CA VAL A 641 32.10 -0.07 4.41
C VAL A 641 32.04 1.01 3.31
N ALA A 642 30.94 1.10 2.57
CA ALA A 642 30.75 2.13 1.54
C ALA A 642 30.73 3.56 2.13
N CYS A 643 29.86 3.79 3.11
CA CYS A 643 29.71 5.10 3.75
C CYS A 643 31.00 5.55 4.43
N LYS A 644 31.65 4.72 5.26
CA LYS A 644 32.88 5.12 5.97
C LYS A 644 34.07 5.37 5.04
N LYS A 645 34.10 4.74 3.84
CA LYS A 645 35.16 4.99 2.85
C LYS A 645 34.92 6.26 2.02
N LEU A 646 33.67 6.58 1.70
CA LEU A 646 33.32 7.76 0.89
C LEU A 646 33.18 9.04 1.73
N LYS A 647 32.62 8.93 2.94
CA LYS A 647 32.41 10.01 3.90
C LYS A 647 32.60 9.47 5.32
N CYS A 648 33.84 9.50 5.83
CA CYS A 648 34.19 8.96 7.14
C CYS A 648 33.42 9.60 8.32
N SER A 649 32.98 10.86 8.16
CA SER A 649 32.15 11.60 9.13
C SER A 649 30.68 11.18 9.13
N CYS A 650 30.21 10.42 8.13
CA CYS A 650 28.84 9.91 8.10
C CYS A 650 28.65 8.83 9.16
N LEU A 651 27.64 8.99 10.01
CA LEU A 651 27.26 8.00 11.02
C LEU A 651 26.47 6.87 10.37
N VAL A 652 26.73 5.63 10.75
CA VAL A 652 26.01 4.46 10.25
C VAL A 652 25.41 3.72 11.43
N TYR A 653 24.07 3.70 11.48
CA TYR A 653 23.31 3.05 12.52
C TYR A 653 22.58 1.83 11.95
N GLY A 654 22.61 0.72 12.68
CA GLY A 654 21.72 -0.41 12.39
C GLY A 654 20.41 -0.30 13.17
N ALA A 655 19.31 -0.80 12.62
CA ALA A 655 18.02 -0.93 13.29
C ALA A 655 17.49 -2.37 13.22
N GLU A 656 17.11 -2.95 14.36
CA GLU A 656 16.47 -4.28 14.44
C GLU A 656 15.28 -4.30 15.41
N CYS A 657 14.39 -5.29 15.28
CA CYS A 657 13.21 -5.39 16.14
C CYS A 657 13.56 -5.91 17.56
N SER A 658 12.98 -5.30 18.59
CA SER A 658 13.15 -5.67 20.00
C SER A 658 12.76 -7.12 20.35
N LYS A 659 11.93 -7.75 19.51
CA LYS A 659 11.58 -9.17 19.63
C LYS A 659 12.68 -10.14 19.19
N VAL A 660 13.58 -9.75 18.27
CA VAL A 660 14.68 -10.59 17.77
C VAL A 660 15.99 -9.76 17.68
N PRO A 661 16.54 -9.28 18.83
CA PRO A 661 17.66 -8.34 18.88
C PRO A 661 19.02 -9.07 18.79
N LYS A 662 19.27 -9.70 17.65
CA LYS A 662 20.42 -10.58 17.41
C LYS A 662 21.74 -9.82 17.21
N MET A 663 21.74 -8.70 16.49
CA MET A 663 22.97 -7.92 16.26
C MET A 663 23.41 -7.21 17.55
N MET A 664 22.47 -6.66 18.32
CA MET A 664 22.74 -6.08 19.64
C MET A 664 23.38 -7.12 20.57
N LYS A 665 22.80 -8.33 20.67
CA LYS A 665 23.35 -9.41 21.50
C LYS A 665 24.72 -9.92 21.01
N ALA A 666 24.94 -9.99 19.69
CA ALA A 666 26.23 -10.38 19.13
C ALA A 666 27.33 -9.34 19.42
N LEU A 667 27.02 -8.04 19.31
CA LEU A 667 27.94 -6.96 19.67
C LEU A 667 28.26 -6.96 21.17
N GLN A 668 27.25 -7.11 22.03
CA GLN A 668 27.43 -7.25 23.49
C GLN A 668 28.29 -8.47 23.86
N SER A 669 28.13 -9.58 23.14
CA SER A 669 28.88 -10.82 23.38
C SER A 669 30.25 -10.86 22.71
N GLY A 670 30.59 -9.88 21.87
CA GLY A 670 31.84 -9.82 21.09
C GLY A 670 31.97 -10.88 19.98
N ARG A 671 30.93 -11.71 19.75
CA ARG A 671 30.87 -12.82 18.78
C ARG A 671 29.40 -13.08 18.36
N PRO A 672 29.14 -13.72 17.21
CA PRO A 672 27.80 -14.20 16.87
C PRO A 672 27.22 -15.10 17.98
N VAL A 673 25.93 -14.92 18.26
CA VAL A 673 25.16 -15.72 19.21
C VAL A 673 23.76 -15.95 18.64
N SER A 674 23.21 -17.15 18.89
CA SER A 674 21.83 -17.46 18.50
C SER A 674 20.82 -16.86 19.49
N VAL A 675 19.68 -16.42 18.97
CA VAL A 675 18.55 -15.88 19.72
C VAL A 675 17.25 -16.58 19.29
N PRO A 676 16.28 -16.77 20.20
CA PRO A 676 14.97 -17.30 19.82
C PRO A 676 14.28 -16.39 18.80
N VAL A 677 13.85 -16.94 17.68
CA VAL A 677 13.09 -16.22 16.65
C VAL A 677 11.62 -16.19 17.05
N VAL A 678 11.07 -14.99 17.25
CA VAL A 678 9.67 -14.79 17.65
C VAL A 678 8.90 -14.07 16.53
N PRO A 679 7.69 -14.55 16.14
CA PRO A 679 6.86 -13.88 15.14
C PRO A 679 6.61 -12.40 15.44
N ASN A 680 6.90 -11.56 14.44
CA ASN A 680 6.76 -10.11 14.53
C ASN A 680 6.54 -9.47 13.15
N LEU A 681 6.21 -8.18 13.12
CA LEU A 681 5.95 -7.43 11.88
C LEU A 681 7.15 -7.28 10.94
N ALA A 682 8.38 -7.34 11.44
CA ALA A 682 9.62 -7.24 10.65
C ALA A 682 10.24 -8.63 10.42
N ASP A 683 9.43 -9.58 9.98
CA ASP A 683 9.82 -10.97 9.75
C ASP A 683 10.94 -11.14 8.70
N GLY A 684 11.02 -10.24 7.72
CA GLY A 684 12.17 -10.15 6.81
C GLY A 684 13.53 -9.83 7.48
N LEU A 685 13.54 -9.47 8.77
CA LEU A 685 14.76 -9.32 9.59
C LEU A 685 14.99 -10.51 10.55
N ASN A 686 14.12 -11.51 10.56
CA ASN A 686 14.24 -12.65 11.47
C ASN A 686 15.28 -13.66 10.98
N THR A 687 16.40 -13.71 11.68
CA THR A 687 17.37 -14.82 11.63
C THR A 687 17.73 -15.21 13.05
N SER A 688 18.05 -16.48 13.28
CA SER A 688 18.44 -17.00 14.60
C SER A 688 19.78 -16.42 15.07
N SER A 689 20.75 -16.24 14.16
CA SER A 689 22.03 -15.58 14.42
C SER A 689 22.35 -14.49 13.39
N VAL A 690 23.43 -13.75 13.63
CA VAL A 690 24.07 -12.87 12.63
C VAL A 690 25.07 -13.65 11.78
N GLY A 691 25.29 -13.15 10.56
CA GLY A 691 26.31 -13.65 9.65
C GLY A 691 27.72 -13.43 10.20
N SER A 692 28.61 -14.38 9.89
CA SER A 692 30.00 -14.40 10.31
C SER A 692 30.84 -13.32 9.62
N ASN A 693 30.68 -13.17 8.30
CA ASN A 693 31.37 -12.19 7.47
C ASN A 693 30.86 -10.78 7.76
N ALA A 694 29.54 -10.63 7.89
CA ALA A 694 28.88 -9.41 8.32
C ALA A 694 29.37 -8.98 9.70
N PHE A 695 29.39 -9.88 10.70
CA PHE A 695 29.85 -9.54 12.05
C PHE A 695 31.34 -9.16 12.06
N ALA A 696 32.21 -9.92 11.37
CA ALA A 696 33.63 -9.60 11.25
C ALA A 696 33.88 -8.23 10.59
N THR A 697 33.03 -7.84 9.64
CA THR A 697 33.07 -6.54 8.96
C THR A 697 32.54 -5.38 9.84
N ILE A 698 31.51 -5.64 10.66
CA ILE A 698 30.83 -4.64 11.51
C ILE A 698 31.62 -4.36 12.81
N LYS A 699 32.27 -5.38 13.38
CA LYS A 699 32.95 -5.31 14.68
C LYS A 699 33.95 -4.16 14.74
N ASN A 700 33.83 -3.34 15.78
CA ASN A 700 34.64 -2.14 16.04
C ASN A 700 34.53 -1.02 14.98
N ARG A 701 33.58 -1.07 14.04
CA ARG A 701 33.39 -0.05 12.98
C ARG A 701 32.03 0.63 12.98
N LEU A 702 31.01 -0.01 13.56
CA LEU A 702 29.64 0.51 13.64
C LEU A 702 29.50 1.62 14.69
N ASP A 703 28.76 2.69 14.38
CA ASP A 703 28.55 3.79 15.33
C ASP A 703 27.50 3.46 16.40
N ARG A 704 26.36 2.86 16.04
CA ARG A 704 25.35 2.36 17.00
C ARG A 704 24.40 1.30 16.43
N MET A 705 23.91 0.40 17.29
CA MET A 705 22.68 -0.38 17.03
C MET A 705 21.48 0.23 17.74
N LEU A 706 20.35 0.31 17.04
CA LEU A 706 19.06 0.76 17.52
C LEU A 706 18.11 -0.44 17.62
N VAL A 707 17.42 -0.57 18.76
CA VAL A 707 16.47 -1.64 19.03
C VAL A 707 15.07 -1.05 19.02
N VAL A 708 14.25 -1.47 18.06
CA VAL A 708 12.98 -0.82 17.69
C VAL A 708 11.80 -1.68 18.12
N ASP A 709 10.82 -1.08 18.79
CA ASP A 709 9.62 -1.81 19.20
C ASP A 709 8.65 -2.00 18.03
N GLU A 710 8.03 -3.19 17.99
CA GLU A 710 7.07 -3.59 16.94
C GLU A 710 5.92 -2.58 16.77
N LEU A 711 5.54 -1.88 17.85
CA LEU A 711 4.55 -0.80 17.82
C LEU A 711 4.95 0.35 16.87
N TYR A 712 6.23 0.75 16.89
CA TYR A 712 6.75 1.80 16.01
C TYR A 712 6.94 1.29 14.57
N ILE A 713 7.22 0.00 14.39
CA ILE A 713 7.22 -0.65 13.06
C ILE A 713 5.80 -0.59 12.45
N ALA A 714 4.75 -0.89 13.22
CA ALA A 714 3.36 -0.74 12.79
C ALA A 714 3.00 0.72 12.42
N ARG A 715 3.42 1.69 13.26
CA ARG A 715 3.20 3.12 13.03
C ARG A 715 3.95 3.62 11.79
N ALA A 716 5.17 3.15 11.54
CA ALA A 716 5.97 3.50 10.37
C ALA A 716 5.38 2.92 9.08
N LEU A 717 4.89 1.68 9.09
CA LEU A 717 4.15 1.10 7.96
C LEU A 717 2.96 1.97 7.56
N ILE A 718 2.14 2.40 8.52
CA ILE A 718 1.02 3.29 8.22
C ILE A 718 1.49 4.66 7.74
N SER A 719 2.56 5.23 8.32
CA SER A 719 3.12 6.51 7.87
C SER A 719 3.58 6.47 6.41
N MET A 720 4.26 5.40 5.99
CA MET A 720 4.69 5.18 4.59
C MET A 720 3.50 5.11 3.62
N LEU A 721 2.43 4.41 4.00
CA LEU A 721 1.20 4.29 3.19
C LEU A 721 0.40 5.60 3.12
N GLU A 722 0.25 6.29 4.26
CA GLU A 722 -0.64 7.45 4.40
C GLU A 722 0.03 8.78 4.01
N ARG A 723 1.35 8.91 4.13
CA ARG A 723 2.10 10.14 3.82
C ARG A 723 2.93 9.97 2.55
N GLU A 724 3.86 9.01 2.55
CA GLU A 724 4.83 8.85 1.45
C GLU A 724 4.24 8.21 0.19
N ARG A 725 3.09 7.51 0.33
CA ARG A 725 2.38 6.77 -0.73
C ARG A 725 3.18 5.58 -1.31
N LEU A 726 4.09 5.05 -0.51
CA LEU A 726 4.94 3.91 -0.83
C LEU A 726 4.54 2.68 -0.01
N VAL A 727 4.61 1.50 -0.62
CA VAL A 727 4.43 0.22 0.07
C VAL A 727 5.80 -0.29 0.53
N ALA A 728 5.92 -0.51 1.82
CA ALA A 728 7.09 -1.10 2.46
C ALA A 728 6.66 -2.31 3.31
N ASP A 729 7.57 -3.26 3.52
CA ASP A 729 7.39 -4.33 4.51
C ASP A 729 7.98 -3.92 5.87
N GLY A 730 7.79 -4.73 6.91
CA GLY A 730 8.24 -4.38 8.26
C GLY A 730 9.76 -4.31 8.39
N ALA A 731 10.50 -5.03 7.55
CA ALA A 731 11.95 -4.88 7.44
C ALA A 731 12.30 -3.54 6.79
N GLY A 732 11.61 -3.19 5.71
CA GLY A 732 11.76 -1.93 4.98
C GLY A 732 11.56 -0.70 5.85
N VAL A 733 10.58 -0.68 6.74
CA VAL A 733 10.34 0.50 7.59
C VAL A 733 11.15 0.54 8.88
N CYS A 734 11.95 -0.48 9.21
CA CYS A 734 12.60 -0.58 10.52
C CYS A 734 13.53 0.63 10.82
N ALA A 735 14.22 1.14 9.79
CA ALA A 735 15.02 2.36 9.89
C ALA A 735 14.16 3.62 10.18
N VAL A 736 13.03 3.77 9.50
CA VAL A 736 12.08 4.88 9.72
C VAL A 736 11.46 4.79 11.11
N ALA A 737 11.09 3.58 11.54
CA ALA A 737 10.53 3.31 12.86
C ALA A 737 11.50 3.68 14.00
N ALA A 738 12.81 3.48 13.82
CA ALA A 738 13.83 3.91 14.79
C ALA A 738 13.84 5.44 14.99
N VAL A 739 13.67 6.22 13.91
CA VAL A 739 13.55 7.69 13.98
C VAL A 739 12.22 8.09 14.63
N MET A 740 11.11 7.43 14.24
CA MET A 740 9.78 7.69 14.81
C MET A 740 9.67 7.33 16.31
N GLN A 741 10.47 6.37 16.78
CA GLN A 741 10.60 6.03 18.20
C GLN A 741 11.47 7.03 18.97
N GLY A 742 12.17 7.94 18.29
CA GLY A 742 13.04 8.93 18.91
C GLY A 742 14.39 8.36 19.38
N LEU A 743 14.84 7.23 18.83
CA LEU A 743 16.08 6.55 19.24
C LEU A 743 17.37 7.26 18.80
N VAL A 744 17.27 8.42 18.15
CA VAL A 744 18.38 9.19 17.54
C VAL A 744 18.28 10.71 17.80
N PRO A 745 18.09 11.18 19.04
CA PRO A 745 17.88 12.60 19.34
C PRO A 745 19.04 13.51 18.89
N GLU A 746 20.26 12.99 18.81
CA GLU A 746 21.46 13.68 18.30
C GLU A 746 21.46 13.94 16.78
N LEU A 747 20.47 13.42 16.06
CA LEU A 747 20.22 13.68 14.64
C LEU A 747 19.18 14.78 14.38
N ARG A 748 18.64 15.43 15.43
CA ARG A 748 17.70 16.56 15.22
C ARG A 748 18.37 17.68 14.42
N GLY A 749 17.64 18.21 13.43
CA GLY A 749 18.15 19.15 12.42
C GLY A 749 19.11 18.58 11.38
N LYS A 750 19.59 17.34 11.53
CA LYS A 750 20.53 16.67 10.62
C LYS A 750 19.83 15.89 9.52
N ARG A 751 20.57 15.59 8.45
CA ARG A 751 20.12 14.84 7.27
C ARG A 751 20.30 13.33 7.51
N ALA A 752 19.22 12.67 7.94
CA ALA A 752 19.21 11.25 8.26
C ALA A 752 18.60 10.44 7.11
N VAL A 753 19.37 9.55 6.49
CA VAL A 753 18.91 8.67 5.41
C VAL A 753 18.43 7.34 6.00
N CYS A 754 17.14 7.04 5.84
CA CYS A 754 16.56 5.74 6.16
C CYS A 754 16.50 4.86 4.91
N ILE A 755 17.04 3.65 4.98
CA ILE A 755 16.94 2.68 3.87
C ILE A 755 15.60 1.95 3.94
N VAL A 756 14.76 2.13 2.93
CA VAL A 756 13.50 1.39 2.77
C VAL A 756 13.82 0.07 2.04
N SER A 757 14.35 -0.90 2.78
CA SER A 757 15.02 -2.09 2.23
C SER A 757 14.11 -3.06 1.44
N GLY A 758 12.80 -3.06 1.67
CA GLY A 758 11.86 -3.96 1.03
C GLY A 758 10.39 -3.51 1.08
N GLY A 759 9.60 -4.02 0.13
CA GLY A 759 8.16 -3.78 -0.01
C GLY A 759 7.34 -5.05 -0.25
N ASN A 760 7.86 -6.24 0.07
CA ASN A 760 7.21 -7.52 -0.20
C ASN A 760 6.37 -8.00 0.98
N ILE A 761 5.38 -7.19 1.33
CA ILE A 761 4.34 -7.56 2.29
C ILE A 761 3.13 -8.14 1.54
N ASP A 762 2.71 -9.33 1.97
CA ASP A 762 1.44 -9.95 1.56
C ASP A 762 0.24 -9.05 1.90
N SER A 763 -0.79 -9.03 1.05
CA SER A 763 -1.98 -8.21 1.22
C SER A 763 -2.78 -8.54 2.48
N GLY A 764 -2.95 -9.82 2.81
CA GLY A 764 -3.62 -10.28 4.02
C GLY A 764 -2.85 -9.91 5.30
N ARG A 765 -1.51 -9.89 5.26
CA ARG A 765 -0.64 -9.35 6.32
C ARG A 765 -0.70 -7.83 6.40
N LEU A 766 -0.71 -7.13 5.27
CA LEU A 766 -0.82 -5.66 5.21
C LEU A 766 -2.13 -5.17 5.81
N ALA A 767 -3.27 -5.78 5.46
CA ALA A 767 -4.57 -5.45 6.03
C ALA A 767 -4.62 -5.63 7.56
N ARG A 768 -4.10 -6.76 8.08
CA ARG A 768 -3.95 -7.00 9.52
C ARG A 768 -3.05 -5.96 10.21
N THR A 769 -1.97 -5.54 9.54
CA THR A 769 -1.02 -4.57 10.09
C THR A 769 -1.59 -3.15 10.10
N ILE A 770 -2.35 -2.78 9.07
CA ILE A 770 -3.16 -1.55 9.05
C ILE A 770 -4.12 -1.51 10.24
N GLN A 771 -4.86 -2.59 10.50
CA GLN A 771 -5.80 -2.65 11.63
C GLN A 771 -5.09 -2.51 12.99
N ARG A 772 -3.94 -3.19 13.18
CA ARG A 772 -3.12 -3.05 14.40
C ARG A 772 -2.58 -1.64 14.58
N GLY A 773 -2.03 -1.04 13.53
CA GLY A 773 -1.48 0.31 13.58
C GLY A 773 -2.56 1.38 13.80
N LEU A 774 -3.76 1.22 13.22
CA LEU A 774 -4.93 2.04 13.51
C LEU A 774 -5.27 1.98 15.01
N GLY A 775 -5.32 0.78 15.60
CA GLY A 775 -5.48 0.61 17.05
C GLY A 775 -4.40 1.33 17.85
N SER A 776 -3.12 1.17 17.47
CA SER A 776 -1.98 1.82 18.14
C SER A 776 -1.95 3.35 18.04
N SER A 777 -2.76 3.94 17.16
CA SER A 777 -2.85 5.39 16.94
C SER A 777 -4.16 5.99 17.48
N GLY A 778 -4.91 5.21 18.27
CA GLY A 778 -6.22 5.63 18.78
C GLY A 778 -7.25 5.87 17.68
N ARG A 779 -7.07 5.29 16.48
CA ARG A 779 -8.02 5.39 15.35
C ARG A 779 -8.95 4.18 15.21
N LEU A 780 -8.69 3.12 15.97
CA LEU A 780 -9.58 1.97 16.10
C LEU A 780 -9.69 1.61 17.58
N MET A 781 -10.88 1.75 18.17
CA MET A 781 -11.12 1.46 19.59
C MET A 781 -12.01 0.24 19.74
N ARG A 782 -11.59 -0.72 20.58
CA ARG A 782 -12.41 -1.86 21.01
C ARG A 782 -12.82 -1.70 22.46
N PHE A 783 -14.10 -1.86 22.74
CA PHE A 783 -14.67 -1.83 24.07
C PHE A 783 -15.81 -2.83 24.20
N ALA A 784 -16.14 -3.19 25.44
CA ALA A 784 -17.29 -4.01 25.79
C ALA A 784 -18.12 -3.26 26.83
N VAL A 785 -19.41 -3.05 26.53
CA VAL A 785 -20.36 -2.37 27.42
C VAL A 785 -21.53 -3.29 27.73
N PRO A 786 -21.99 -3.36 29.00
CA PRO A 786 -23.29 -3.93 29.30
C PRO A 786 -24.38 -2.96 28.85
N ILE A 787 -25.32 -3.44 28.05
CA ILE A 787 -26.53 -2.73 27.66
C ILE A 787 -27.75 -3.42 28.28
N PRO A 788 -28.82 -2.68 28.65
CA PRO A 788 -30.06 -3.30 29.11
C PRO A 788 -30.67 -4.16 28.00
N ASP A 789 -31.05 -5.40 28.32
CA ASP A 789 -31.63 -6.34 27.35
C ASP A 789 -33.12 -6.04 27.11
N HIS A 790 -33.34 -4.89 26.48
CA HIS A 790 -34.65 -4.38 26.09
C HIS A 790 -34.54 -3.58 24.79
N ARG A 791 -35.68 -3.32 24.14
CA ARG A 791 -35.78 -2.77 22.78
C ARG A 791 -34.92 -1.52 22.49
N ARG A 792 -34.61 -0.69 23.50
CA ARG A 792 -33.84 0.56 23.34
C ARG A 792 -32.34 0.46 23.71
N GLY A 793 -31.87 -0.66 24.26
CA GLY A 793 -30.49 -0.75 24.79
C GLY A 793 -29.44 -0.59 23.69
N LEU A 794 -29.63 -1.30 22.58
CA LEU A 794 -28.78 -1.20 21.39
C LEU A 794 -28.96 0.14 20.66
N GLU A 795 -30.19 0.66 20.59
CA GLU A 795 -30.53 1.95 19.97
C GLU A 795 -29.76 3.09 20.64
N GLN A 796 -29.77 3.14 21.97
CA GLN A 796 -29.07 4.17 22.75
C GLN A 796 -27.55 4.10 22.53
N LEU A 797 -26.96 2.90 22.54
CA LEU A 797 -25.53 2.72 22.26
C LEU A 797 -25.16 3.16 20.83
N ALA A 798 -25.95 2.75 19.82
CA ALA A 798 -25.74 3.15 18.43
C ALA A 798 -25.87 4.67 18.24
N LYS A 799 -26.83 5.30 18.93
CA LYS A 799 -26.99 6.75 18.95
C LYS A 799 -25.79 7.45 19.60
N THR A 800 -25.31 6.99 20.75
CA THR A 800 -24.11 7.53 21.40
C THR A 800 -22.89 7.47 20.49
N ILE A 801 -22.68 6.37 19.77
CA ILE A 801 -21.60 6.23 18.78
C ILE A 801 -21.76 7.25 17.64
N SER A 802 -22.98 7.50 17.18
CA SER A 802 -23.29 8.46 16.12
C SER A 802 -23.13 9.92 16.56
N ASP A 803 -23.62 10.28 17.76
CA ASP A 803 -23.55 11.64 18.30
C ASP A 803 -22.08 12.08 18.50
N GLU A 804 -21.21 11.13 18.87
CA GLU A 804 -19.76 11.32 19.02
C GLU A 804 -19.02 11.24 17.66
N ASN A 805 -19.72 11.06 16.54
CA ASN A 805 -19.15 10.96 15.18
C ASN A 805 -18.11 9.82 15.00
N ALA A 806 -18.26 8.74 15.77
CA ALA A 806 -17.45 7.53 15.63
C ALA A 806 -18.10 6.55 14.64
N VAL A 807 -17.30 5.85 13.82
CA VAL A 807 -17.82 4.95 12.78
C VAL A 807 -17.82 3.51 13.28
N LEU A 808 -19.00 2.93 13.50
CA LEU A 808 -19.14 1.53 13.89
C LEU A 808 -18.52 0.58 12.85
N LYS A 809 -17.69 -0.37 13.32
CA LYS A 809 -17.03 -1.40 12.50
C LYS A 809 -17.52 -2.81 12.78
N SER A 810 -17.73 -3.12 14.05
CA SER A 810 -18.23 -4.40 14.50
C SER A 810 -19.02 -4.20 15.77
N LEU A 811 -20.13 -4.92 15.90
CA LEU A 811 -20.89 -5.07 17.13
C LEU A 811 -21.31 -6.53 17.25
N VAL A 812 -20.94 -7.17 18.35
CA VAL A 812 -21.34 -8.54 18.68
C VAL A 812 -21.97 -8.53 20.07
N THR A 813 -23.18 -9.05 20.19
CA THR A 813 -23.90 -9.16 21.46
C THR A 813 -23.74 -10.57 22.05
N GLU A 814 -23.39 -10.64 23.33
CA GLU A 814 -23.28 -11.89 24.09
C GLU A 814 -24.34 -11.93 25.19
N GLN A 815 -25.25 -12.91 25.09
CA GLN A 815 -26.39 -13.13 26.00
C GLN A 815 -26.23 -14.36 26.91
N MET A 816 -25.59 -15.43 26.44
CA MET A 816 -25.61 -16.73 27.14
C MET A 816 -24.66 -16.86 28.34
N TRP A 817 -23.65 -16.00 28.47
CA TRP A 817 -22.56 -16.13 29.46
C TRP A 817 -22.41 -14.89 30.36
N VAL A 818 -23.54 -14.23 30.66
CA VAL A 818 -23.56 -13.02 31.47
C VAL A 818 -23.59 -13.36 32.96
N HIS A 819 -22.41 -13.42 33.57
CA HIS A 819 -22.23 -13.77 34.99
C HIS A 819 -22.72 -12.69 36.00
N SER A 820 -23.41 -11.64 35.55
CA SER A 820 -23.80 -10.49 36.39
C SER A 820 -25.30 -10.31 36.59
N ASP A 821 -26.12 -10.33 35.53
CA ASP A 821 -27.57 -10.12 35.58
C ASP A 821 -28.23 -10.60 34.27
N VAL A 822 -29.37 -11.27 34.38
CA VAL A 822 -30.23 -11.73 33.27
C VAL A 822 -30.82 -10.56 32.47
N GLY A 823 -30.98 -9.38 33.09
CA GLY A 823 -31.47 -8.18 32.42
C GLY A 823 -30.43 -7.44 31.54
N THR A 824 -29.22 -7.99 31.36
CA THR A 824 -28.12 -7.31 30.68
C THR A 824 -27.51 -8.15 29.56
N THR A 825 -27.25 -7.52 28.41
CA THR A 825 -26.50 -8.09 27.29
C THR A 825 -25.15 -7.39 27.18
N TRP A 826 -24.06 -8.12 26.97
CA TRP A 826 -22.76 -7.49 26.70
C TRP A 826 -22.60 -7.21 25.21
N ALA A 827 -22.39 -5.95 24.84
CA ALA A 827 -22.06 -5.55 23.48
C ALA A 827 -20.54 -5.36 23.35
N ASN A 828 -19.89 -6.26 22.62
CA ASN A 828 -18.51 -6.15 22.17
C ASN A 828 -18.46 -5.28 20.90
N VAL A 829 -17.93 -4.07 21.02
CA VAL A 829 -17.96 -3.03 19.98
C VAL A 829 -16.55 -2.70 19.49
N VAL A 830 -16.43 -2.47 18.18
CA VAL A 830 -15.25 -1.86 17.55
C VAL A 830 -15.70 -0.63 16.74
N VAL A 831 -15.08 0.52 16.98
CA VAL A 831 -15.32 1.78 16.25
C VAL A 831 -14.04 2.33 15.62
N GLU A 832 -14.16 3.06 14.51
CA GLU A 832 -13.11 3.95 14.00
C GLU A 832 -13.33 5.37 14.52
N THR A 833 -12.25 5.94 15.05
CA THR A 833 -12.14 7.27 15.64
C THR A 833 -11.16 8.12 14.83
N ALA A 834 -11.23 9.44 14.96
CA ALA A 834 -10.44 10.34 14.09
C ALA A 834 -8.94 10.33 14.41
N ASN A 835 -8.61 10.35 15.69
CA ASN A 835 -7.27 10.41 16.27
C ASN A 835 -7.32 9.96 17.76
N GLU A 836 -6.17 9.92 18.41
CA GLU A 836 -6.03 9.53 19.83
C GLU A 836 -6.81 10.46 20.79
N GLU A 837 -6.87 11.76 20.52
CA GLU A 837 -7.65 12.73 21.31
C GLU A 837 -9.16 12.42 21.27
N HIS A 838 -9.72 12.19 20.08
CA HIS A 838 -11.11 11.78 19.92
C HIS A 838 -11.37 10.44 20.61
N ALA A 839 -10.48 9.44 20.49
CA ALA A 839 -10.65 8.18 21.21
C ALA A 839 -10.64 8.34 22.74
N CYS A 840 -9.81 9.23 23.29
CA CYS A 840 -9.85 9.57 24.72
C CYS A 840 -11.17 10.25 25.11
N SER A 841 -11.59 11.28 24.40
CA SER A 841 -12.89 11.97 24.62
C SER A 841 -14.06 10.98 24.58
N PHE A 842 -14.09 10.11 23.58
CA PHE A 842 -15.16 9.13 23.42
C PHE A 842 -15.11 8.03 24.50
N LYS A 843 -13.92 7.61 24.92
CA LYS A 843 -13.71 6.66 26.03
C LYS A 843 -14.22 7.22 27.36
N ASP A 844 -13.96 8.48 27.65
CA ASP A 844 -14.43 9.12 28.88
C ASP A 844 -15.96 9.32 28.84
N ARG A 845 -16.52 9.76 27.70
CA ARG A 845 -17.97 9.81 27.50
C ARG A 845 -18.67 8.45 27.65
N LEU A 846 -18.05 7.38 27.16
CA LEU A 846 -18.56 6.01 27.34
C LEU A 846 -18.49 5.55 28.80
N ARG A 847 -17.52 6.02 29.59
CA ARG A 847 -17.46 5.72 31.04
C ARG A 847 -18.53 6.45 31.83
N ASP A 848 -18.86 7.69 31.47
CA ASP A 848 -19.96 8.43 32.08
C ASP A 848 -21.32 7.73 31.87
N LEU A 849 -21.55 7.21 30.66
CA LEU A 849 -22.79 6.55 30.27
C LEU A 849 -22.85 5.07 30.69
N TYR A 850 -21.70 4.39 30.71
CA TYR A 850 -21.55 2.97 31.02
C TYR A 850 -20.35 2.77 31.97
N PRO A 851 -20.49 2.98 33.30
CA PRO A 851 -19.37 2.96 34.24
C PRO A 851 -18.58 1.64 34.30
N THR A 852 -19.21 0.54 33.91
CA THR A 852 -18.63 -0.81 33.84
C THR A 852 -18.03 -1.15 32.47
N ALA A 853 -17.93 -0.18 31.55
CA ALA A 853 -17.31 -0.33 30.24
C ALA A 853 -15.86 -0.84 30.34
N ARG A 854 -15.58 -1.95 29.67
CA ARG A 854 -14.24 -2.55 29.57
C ARG A 854 -13.61 -2.12 28.25
N PHE A 855 -12.42 -1.55 28.28
CA PHE A 855 -11.67 -1.19 27.08
C PHE A 855 -10.53 -2.18 26.87
N ALA A 856 -10.22 -2.52 25.62
CA ALA A 856 -8.96 -3.19 25.33
C ALA A 856 -7.80 -2.28 25.77
N ALA A 857 -6.71 -2.87 26.28
CA ALA A 857 -5.54 -2.11 26.69
C ALA A 857 -4.98 -1.30 25.50
N MET A 858 -4.93 0.02 25.65
CA MET A 858 -4.17 0.89 24.76
C MET A 858 -2.74 0.90 25.31
N ASP A 859 -1.85 0.12 24.70
CA ASP A 859 -0.50 -0.22 25.19
C ASP A 859 0.47 0.98 25.40
N SER A 860 0.03 2.23 25.19
CA SER A 860 0.84 3.45 25.26
C SER A 860 0.66 4.31 26.53
N VAL A 861 -0.45 4.23 27.27
CA VAL A 861 -0.79 5.31 28.25
C VAL A 861 -0.50 4.97 29.71
N ASP A 862 -0.87 3.77 30.19
CA ASP A 862 -0.82 3.49 31.64
C ASP A 862 0.60 3.30 32.19
N LYS A 863 1.60 2.95 31.35
CA LYS A 863 3.00 2.79 31.78
C LYS A 863 3.74 4.11 32.04
N HIS A 864 3.36 5.22 31.42
CA HIS A 864 4.05 6.52 31.61
C HIS A 864 3.39 7.41 32.68
N LYS A 865 2.12 7.14 33.07
CA LYS A 865 1.48 7.84 34.20
C LYS A 865 1.86 7.27 35.58
N ILE A 866 2.43 6.07 35.64
CA ILE A 866 2.87 5.44 36.89
C ILE A 866 4.33 5.81 37.24
N SER A 867 5.14 6.23 36.26
CA SER A 867 6.54 6.64 36.46
C SER A 867 6.73 8.13 36.79
N VAL A 868 5.65 8.89 37.00
CA VAL A 868 5.68 10.30 37.41
C VAL A 868 4.66 10.54 38.54
N ARG A 869 4.89 9.87 39.67
CA ARG A 869 4.38 10.22 41.00
C ARG A 869 5.40 9.84 42.05
#